data_AF-A0A431KKX8-F1
#
_entry.id   AF-A0A431KKX8-F1
#
_cell.length_a   1.000
_cell.length_b   1.000
_cell.length_c   1.000
_cell.angle_alpha   90.00
_cell.angle_beta   90.00
_cell.angle_gamma   90.00
#
_symmetry.space_group_name_H-M   'P 1'
#
loop_
_entity.id
_entity.type
_entity.pdbx_description
1 polymer ?
#
loop_
_entity_poly.entity_id
_entity_poly.type
_entity_poly.pdbx_seq_one_letter_code
_entity_poly.pdbx_strand_id
1 'polypeptide(L)'
;MKRAYVAAFAAVVAVLGGSYLASRAPVLETGWQQAHADNPAPPVPAAPPAAAVPQPDAGSVDQDAPYRESCAREGLNESECVGRLIWFKATAGNDRFHTYTFQQRIGVLVDWFRVLRSDQRDDRFWAWGIINDPACCKPGDPNCPAKSMEETYGFDWCPGDDVLLKHVGKADYVDPACGLKDAALDPDDPHTKGGTLDQRHSACDLKFGTSTGALGIRKFPNPRFDAAKWKAVNGGVGSWAGFDRKMDATTGIESDSRVSKLADASVEPPFLIGTSCGSCHIAFDPLNPPADPAHPKWENIKGLIGNQYTRMSELLGSGMPKSALEYQMFAHARPGVTDTSAISHDQVNNPGTINALINVAQRPVFKGDTVTKWRKVADCGVEKDESKCWCEPGRQGKCWQFSTRKDDTTTVHLGGQKVVLPGVHHILKGGEDSIGALEAIQRVYFNIGSCSEQCWVNHFSDMRQVDPEQRGFGQTPFNIGQCRRDCPNFRAVEDRLQNVLDFFTSAESDEMDLFAARANARKLKSPGAAYTRADLTADLEKEFGKGAVARGQTVFAENCARCHSSIPEADGGPFKSRDFAATNDAHPRKVRADFLGNDQATPVTEVGTFPCRALHSNHMAGHLYQEYASETLRGRPSVADLPQREDL
;
A
#
# COMPACT_ATOMS: atom_id res chain seq x y z
N MET A 1 -9.10 -81.81 35.06
CA MET A 1 -10.10 -81.74 36.15
C MET A 1 -11.35 -81.07 35.57
N LYS A 2 -12.54 -81.71 35.56
CA LYS A 2 -13.66 -81.49 36.51
C LYS A 2 -13.95 -80.00 36.78
N ARG A 3 -15.14 -79.40 36.56
CA ARG A 3 -16.49 -79.78 36.02
C ARG A 3 -17.12 -78.46 35.42
N ALA A 4 -18.05 -78.47 34.44
CA ALA A 4 -19.53 -78.53 34.56
C ALA A 4 -20.13 -77.74 35.77
N TYR A 5 -21.27 -77.03 35.72
CA TYR A 5 -22.53 -77.08 34.92
C TYR A 5 -23.01 -75.63 34.58
N VAL A 6 -24.03 -75.24 33.77
CA VAL A 6 -25.34 -75.79 33.28
C VAL A 6 -26.45 -75.77 34.37
N ALA A 7 -27.64 -75.16 34.25
CA ALA A 7 -28.32 -74.27 33.26
C ALA A 7 -29.41 -73.42 34.02
N ALA A 8 -30.49 -72.76 33.51
CA ALA A 8 -31.24 -72.78 32.24
C ALA A 8 -32.17 -71.52 32.05
N PHE A 9 -33.18 -71.64 31.16
CA PHE A 9 -34.39 -70.82 30.88
C PHE A 9 -35.12 -70.21 32.11
N ALA A 10 -35.95 -69.14 32.02
CA ALA A 10 -36.97 -68.82 30.98
C ALA A 10 -37.27 -67.30 30.81
N ALA A 11 -38.27 -66.96 29.97
CA ALA A 11 -38.56 -65.60 29.48
C ALA A 11 -39.72 -64.86 30.18
N VAL A 12 -39.79 -63.52 30.01
CA VAL A 12 -41.04 -62.77 29.73
C VAL A 12 -40.72 -61.41 29.06
N VAL A 13 -41.71 -60.88 28.32
CA VAL A 13 -41.67 -59.75 27.38
C VAL A 13 -41.67 -58.36 28.03
N ALA A 14 -40.86 -57.39 27.54
CA ALA A 14 -41.30 -56.04 27.12
C ALA A 14 -40.18 -55.12 26.56
N VAL A 15 -40.41 -54.59 25.35
CA VAL A 15 -40.16 -53.21 24.83
C VAL A 15 -39.26 -52.30 25.71
N LEU A 16 -38.14 -51.73 25.23
CA LEU A 16 -37.97 -50.87 24.03
C LEU A 16 -36.81 -51.31 23.12
N GLY A 17 -36.96 -51.13 21.80
CA GLY A 17 -35.97 -51.54 20.81
C GLY A 17 -34.98 -50.44 20.41
N GLY A 18 -33.70 -50.81 20.25
CA GLY A 18 -32.67 -49.99 19.63
C GLY A 18 -31.85 -50.80 18.63
N SER A 19 -31.99 -50.48 17.33
CA SER A 19 -31.24 -51.09 16.22
C SER A 19 -30.64 -49.95 15.38
N TYR A 20 -29.33 -49.71 15.41
CA TYR A 20 -28.30 -50.38 14.60
C TYR A 20 -28.43 -50.13 13.08
N LEU A 21 -27.78 -49.06 12.57
CA LEU A 21 -26.80 -49.08 11.46
C LEU A 21 -26.55 -47.69 10.81
N ALA A 22 -25.38 -47.59 10.15
CA ALA A 22 -25.00 -46.61 9.12
C ALA A 22 -24.97 -45.11 9.49
N SER A 23 -23.85 -44.66 10.05
CA SER A 23 -23.35 -43.28 9.90
C SER A 23 -22.21 -43.23 8.88
N ARG A 24 -22.37 -42.44 7.82
CA ARG A 24 -21.23 -41.95 7.02
C ARG A 24 -20.55 -40.83 7.80
N ALA A 25 -19.22 -40.71 7.72
CA ALA A 25 -18.53 -39.57 8.29
C ALA A 25 -18.92 -38.27 7.54
N PRO A 26 -19.40 -37.22 8.21
CA PRO A 26 -19.53 -35.90 7.62
C PRO A 26 -18.15 -35.21 7.57
N VAL A 27 -17.98 -34.27 6.63
CA VAL A 27 -16.83 -33.37 6.61
C VAL A 27 -16.93 -32.42 7.81
N LEU A 28 -15.80 -32.16 8.48
CA LEU A 28 -15.71 -31.17 9.55
C LEU A 28 -15.66 -29.76 8.95
N GLU A 29 -16.80 -29.08 8.89
CA GLU A 29 -16.84 -27.62 8.76
C GLU A 29 -16.29 -27.00 10.06
N THR A 30 -15.21 -26.24 9.95
CA THR A 30 -14.43 -25.74 11.09
C THR A 30 -15.07 -24.50 11.70
N GLY A 31 -15.91 -24.71 12.73
CA GLY A 31 -16.65 -23.66 13.46
C GLY A 31 -15.83 -22.67 14.31
N TRP A 32 -14.69 -22.18 13.81
CA TRP A 32 -13.80 -21.24 14.51
C TRP A 32 -14.23 -19.76 14.37
N GLN A 33 -15.20 -19.45 13.51
CA GLN A 33 -15.60 -18.07 13.19
C GLN A 33 -16.50 -17.38 14.23
N GLN A 34 -16.99 -18.08 15.25
CA GLN A 34 -18.01 -17.54 16.18
C GLN A 34 -17.50 -17.08 17.56
N ALA A 35 -16.22 -17.27 17.90
CA ALA A 35 -15.72 -17.10 19.27
C ALA A 35 -15.45 -15.64 19.73
N HIS A 36 -15.69 -14.62 18.89
CA HIS A 36 -15.27 -13.23 19.16
C HIS A 36 -16.36 -12.16 18.97
N ALA A 37 -17.64 -12.56 18.84
CA ALA A 37 -18.75 -11.62 18.63
C ALA A 37 -19.30 -10.97 19.92
N ASP A 38 -19.13 -11.61 21.08
CA ASP A 38 -19.89 -11.29 22.31
C ASP A 38 -19.31 -10.16 23.18
N ASN A 39 -18.87 -9.07 22.56
CA ASN A 39 -18.68 -7.78 23.23
C ASN A 39 -19.71 -6.77 22.69
N PRO A 40 -20.80 -6.47 23.41
CA PRO A 40 -21.76 -5.46 22.98
C PRO A 40 -21.09 -4.09 22.99
N ALA A 41 -20.87 -3.51 21.81
CA ALA A 41 -20.34 -2.16 21.67
C ALA A 41 -21.26 -1.14 22.39
N PRO A 42 -20.70 -0.08 23.01
CA PRO A 42 -21.53 0.99 23.54
C PRO A 42 -22.36 1.61 22.41
N PRO A 43 -23.64 1.99 22.66
CA PRO A 43 -24.53 2.47 21.61
C PRO A 43 -23.95 3.74 20.96
N VAL A 44 -23.61 3.63 19.68
CA VAL A 44 -23.16 4.77 18.88
C VAL A 44 -24.30 5.80 18.86
N PRO A 45 -24.08 7.05 19.33
CA PRO A 45 -25.13 8.06 19.28
C PRO A 45 -25.53 8.33 17.83
N ALA A 46 -26.82 8.52 17.59
CA ALA A 46 -27.34 8.80 16.25
C ALA A 46 -26.60 9.99 15.63
N ALA A 47 -26.17 9.85 14.38
CA ALA A 47 -25.40 10.88 13.70
C ALA A 47 -26.17 12.22 13.72
N PRO A 48 -25.55 13.33 14.18
CA PRO A 48 -26.17 14.64 14.10
C PRO A 48 -26.46 14.99 12.63
N PRO A 49 -27.47 15.85 12.35
CA PRO A 49 -27.71 16.34 11.00
C PRO A 49 -26.42 16.94 10.44
N ALA A 50 -26.12 16.66 9.17
CA ALA A 50 -24.81 16.89 8.57
C ALA A 50 -24.29 18.31 8.84
N ALA A 51 -23.35 18.42 9.78
CA ALA A 51 -22.59 19.64 10.00
C ALA A 51 -21.86 19.98 8.70
N ALA A 52 -21.81 21.27 8.36
CA ALA A 52 -21.10 21.71 7.16
C ALA A 52 -19.65 21.20 7.21
N VAL A 53 -19.23 20.47 6.17
CA VAL A 53 -17.87 19.90 6.10
C VAL A 53 -16.88 21.05 6.27
N PRO A 54 -15.99 21.00 7.29
CA PRO A 54 -15.12 22.12 7.61
C PRO A 54 -14.25 22.44 6.38
N GLN A 55 -14.33 23.68 5.91
CA GLN A 55 -13.59 24.11 4.72
C GLN A 55 -12.18 24.53 5.14
N PRO A 56 -11.13 24.05 4.47
CA PRO A 56 -9.76 24.46 4.77
C PRO A 56 -9.49 25.88 4.27
N ASP A 57 -8.53 26.56 4.89
CA ASP A 57 -7.98 27.82 4.36
C ASP A 57 -7.44 27.64 2.93
N ALA A 58 -7.55 28.70 2.12
CA ALA A 58 -7.11 28.68 0.72
C ALA A 58 -5.63 28.26 0.57
N GLY A 59 -4.72 28.81 1.39
CA GLY A 59 -3.29 28.46 1.37
C GLY A 59 -3.01 26.98 1.65
N SER A 60 -3.86 26.30 2.45
CA SER A 60 -3.79 24.85 2.62
C SER A 60 -4.13 24.09 1.35
N VAL A 61 -5.04 24.61 0.52
CA VAL A 61 -5.46 24.00 -0.77
C VAL A 61 -4.50 24.36 -1.90
N ASP A 62 -3.93 25.57 -1.91
CA ASP A 62 -3.04 26.07 -2.98
C ASP A 62 -1.82 25.17 -3.23
N GLN A 63 -1.41 24.39 -2.23
CA GLN A 63 -0.38 23.35 -2.38
C GLN A 63 -0.71 22.26 -3.43
N ASP A 64 -1.97 22.13 -3.88
CA ASP A 64 -2.37 21.27 -5.00
C ASP A 64 -1.85 21.78 -6.35
N ALA A 65 -1.56 23.09 -6.49
CA ALA A 65 -1.31 23.70 -7.80
C ALA A 65 -0.18 23.02 -8.61
N PRO A 66 1.02 22.72 -8.05
CA PRO A 66 2.08 22.06 -8.82
C PRO A 66 1.75 20.62 -9.21
N TYR A 67 0.88 19.95 -8.45
CA TYR A 67 0.37 18.62 -8.79
C TYR A 67 -0.61 18.70 -9.96
N ARG A 68 -1.48 19.73 -10.00
CA ARG A 68 -2.46 19.98 -11.07
C ARG A 68 -1.79 20.49 -12.35
N GLU A 69 -0.76 21.32 -12.25
CA GLU A 69 0.14 21.69 -13.36
C GLU A 69 0.82 20.45 -13.95
N SER A 70 1.28 19.53 -13.09
CA SER A 70 1.83 18.26 -13.54
C SER A 70 0.77 17.39 -14.22
N CYS A 71 -0.45 17.27 -13.67
CA CYS A 71 -1.55 16.57 -14.35
C CYS A 71 -1.79 17.12 -15.76
N ALA A 72 -1.86 18.44 -15.92
CA ALA A 72 -2.08 19.08 -17.22
C ALA A 72 -0.92 18.84 -18.20
N ARG A 73 0.32 18.82 -17.71
CA ARG A 73 1.53 18.54 -18.51
C ARG A 73 1.59 17.08 -18.98
N GLU A 74 1.23 16.13 -18.12
CA GLU A 74 1.16 14.69 -18.46
C GLU A 74 -0.13 14.32 -19.22
N GLY A 75 -1.04 15.26 -19.45
CA GLY A 75 -2.28 15.06 -20.21
C GLY A 75 -3.40 14.33 -19.45
N LEU A 76 -3.35 14.31 -18.11
CA LEU A 76 -4.29 13.58 -17.26
C LEU A 76 -5.69 14.23 -17.25
N ASN A 77 -6.72 13.39 -17.28
CA ASN A 77 -8.10 13.80 -17.06
C ASN A 77 -8.41 14.04 -15.55
N GLU A 78 -9.64 14.48 -15.24
CA GLU A 78 -10.04 14.81 -13.87
C GLU A 78 -9.94 13.61 -12.91
N SER A 79 -10.41 12.42 -13.31
CA SER A 79 -10.34 11.21 -12.50
C SER A 79 -8.89 10.78 -12.25
N GLU A 80 -8.08 10.77 -13.32
CA GLU A 80 -6.65 10.45 -13.26
C GLU A 80 -5.88 11.44 -12.36
N CYS A 81 -6.21 12.73 -12.41
CA CYS A 81 -5.56 13.75 -11.57
C CYS A 81 -6.01 13.68 -10.10
N VAL A 82 -7.28 13.37 -9.83
CA VAL A 82 -7.77 13.11 -8.46
C VAL A 82 -7.11 11.85 -7.90
N GLY A 83 -7.03 10.77 -8.67
CA GLY A 83 -6.29 9.56 -8.31
C GLY A 83 -4.82 9.83 -7.99
N ARG A 84 -4.16 10.66 -8.81
CA ARG A 84 -2.79 11.13 -8.58
C ARG A 84 -2.65 11.91 -7.27
N LEU A 85 -3.54 12.87 -7.00
CA LEU A 85 -3.52 13.64 -5.75
C LEU A 85 -3.67 12.74 -4.52
N ILE A 86 -4.61 11.78 -4.56
CA ILE A 86 -4.80 10.79 -3.50
C ILE A 86 -3.52 9.95 -3.34
N TRP A 87 -2.99 9.37 -4.42
CA TRP A 87 -1.78 8.54 -4.40
C TRP A 87 -0.54 9.25 -3.82
N PHE A 88 -0.34 10.52 -4.19
CA PHE A 88 0.79 11.32 -3.73
C PHE A 88 0.60 11.84 -2.29
N LYS A 89 -0.63 12.11 -1.83
CA LYS A 89 -0.87 12.91 -0.61
C LYS A 89 -1.66 12.22 0.49
N ALA A 90 -2.53 11.26 0.20
CA ALA A 90 -3.39 10.64 1.20
C ALA A 90 -2.59 9.75 2.17
N THR A 91 -2.60 10.10 3.45
CA THR A 91 -2.06 9.25 4.54
C THR A 91 -3.13 8.39 5.19
N ALA A 92 -4.41 8.70 4.95
CA ALA A 92 -5.55 8.00 5.53
C ALA A 92 -5.46 7.82 7.06
N GLY A 93 -4.90 8.82 7.77
CA GLY A 93 -4.82 8.86 9.24
C GLY A 93 -3.70 8.03 9.87
N ASN A 94 -2.69 7.62 9.10
CA ASN A 94 -1.54 6.85 9.60
C ASN A 94 -0.47 7.70 10.33
N ASP A 95 -0.70 8.99 10.57
CA ASP A 95 0.23 9.86 11.29
C ASP A 95 0.41 9.40 12.75
N ARG A 96 -0.68 8.93 13.37
CA ARG A 96 -0.65 8.27 14.69
C ARG A 96 0.07 6.92 14.65
N PHE A 97 -0.08 6.18 13.56
CA PHE A 97 0.60 4.89 13.39
C PHE A 97 2.12 5.05 13.44
N HIS A 98 2.68 5.91 12.57
CA HIS A 98 4.12 6.15 12.49
C HIS A 98 4.70 6.89 13.70
N THR A 99 3.88 7.63 14.46
CA THR A 99 4.35 8.37 15.64
C THR A 99 4.34 7.52 16.92
N TYR A 100 3.31 6.69 17.13
CA TYR A 100 3.11 5.96 18.40
C TYR A 100 3.04 4.43 18.20
N THR A 101 2.15 3.98 17.32
CA THR A 101 1.78 2.57 17.18
C THR A 101 2.93 1.71 16.67
N PHE A 102 3.75 2.27 15.77
CA PHE A 102 4.88 1.58 15.14
C PHE A 102 5.91 1.11 16.18
N GLN A 103 6.37 2.00 17.07
CA GLN A 103 7.29 1.62 18.15
C GLN A 103 6.66 0.63 19.14
N GLN A 104 5.38 0.81 19.47
CA GLN A 104 4.69 -0.04 20.43
C GLN A 104 4.53 -1.49 19.94
N ARG A 105 4.22 -1.68 18.65
CA ARG A 105 3.82 -2.99 18.09
C ARG A 105 4.88 -3.65 17.19
N ILE A 106 5.66 -2.86 16.43
CA ILE A 106 6.76 -3.33 15.58
C ILE A 106 8.10 -3.34 16.35
N GLY A 107 8.18 -2.61 17.47
CA GLY A 107 9.39 -2.56 18.33
C GLY A 107 10.51 -1.65 17.84
N VAL A 108 10.43 -1.13 16.61
CA VAL A 108 11.39 -0.17 16.02
C VAL A 108 10.86 1.27 16.07
N LEU A 109 11.75 2.23 16.33
CA LEU A 109 11.43 3.66 16.40
C LEU A 109 11.93 4.41 15.16
N VAL A 110 11.06 5.22 14.56
CA VAL A 110 11.41 6.17 13.49
C VAL A 110 11.99 7.46 14.10
N ASP A 111 13.03 8.01 13.47
CA ASP A 111 13.51 9.36 13.71
C ASP A 111 13.21 10.28 12.53
N TRP A 112 11.98 10.79 12.51
CA TRP A 112 11.52 11.69 11.46
C TRP A 112 12.33 12.97 11.33
N PHE A 113 12.90 13.52 12.41
CA PHE A 113 13.75 14.71 12.28
C PHE A 113 15.08 14.36 11.61
N ARG A 114 15.75 13.28 12.06
CA ARG A 114 16.97 12.78 11.42
C ARG A 114 16.81 12.50 9.92
N VAL A 115 15.61 12.08 9.50
CA VAL A 115 15.28 11.82 8.09
C VAL A 115 14.94 13.09 7.30
N LEU A 116 14.26 14.07 7.91
CA LEU A 116 13.60 15.18 7.21
C LEU A 116 14.16 16.58 7.49
N ARG A 117 15.09 16.74 8.45
CA ARG A 117 15.74 18.00 8.81
C ARG A 117 16.27 18.80 7.61
N SER A 118 16.04 20.11 7.62
CA SER A 118 16.26 20.98 6.45
C SER A 118 17.74 21.33 6.20
N ASP A 119 18.57 21.27 7.24
CA ASP A 119 20.04 21.38 7.12
C ASP A 119 20.66 20.21 6.34
N GLN A 120 19.94 19.09 6.17
CA GLN A 120 20.35 17.91 5.39
C GLN A 120 19.42 17.62 4.20
N ARG A 121 18.65 18.61 3.71
CA ARG A 121 17.78 18.49 2.53
C ARG A 121 18.54 17.95 1.30
N ASP A 122 19.76 18.40 1.08
CA ASP A 122 20.51 18.12 -0.14
C ASP A 122 21.12 16.70 -0.11
N ASP A 123 21.50 16.23 1.08
CA ASP A 123 21.97 14.87 1.34
C ASP A 123 20.82 13.84 1.39
N ARG A 124 19.57 14.28 1.55
CA ARG A 124 18.39 13.42 1.84
C ARG A 124 18.19 12.29 0.82
N PHE A 125 18.41 12.57 -0.46
CA PHE A 125 18.35 11.55 -1.52
C PHE A 125 19.44 10.49 -1.37
N TRP A 126 20.69 10.88 -1.11
CA TRP A 126 21.82 9.96 -0.98
C TRP A 126 21.76 9.15 0.33
N ALA A 127 21.29 9.78 1.40
CA ALA A 127 21.16 9.18 2.73
C ALA A 127 20.00 8.18 2.83
N TRP A 128 18.85 8.46 2.20
CA TRP A 128 17.59 7.72 2.41
C TRP A 128 16.88 7.26 1.13
N GLY A 129 17.32 7.69 -0.06
CA GLY A 129 16.63 7.44 -1.33
C GLY A 129 15.32 8.21 -1.50
N ILE A 130 15.03 9.14 -0.58
CA ILE A 130 13.80 9.94 -0.57
C ILE A 130 13.90 11.02 -1.66
N ILE A 131 12.79 11.24 -2.38
CA ILE A 131 12.70 12.30 -3.38
C ILE A 131 12.29 13.62 -2.71
N ASN A 132 13.09 14.66 -2.90
CA ASN A 132 12.75 16.00 -2.42
C ASN A 132 11.54 16.57 -3.17
N ASP A 133 10.64 17.21 -2.42
CA ASP A 133 9.48 17.92 -2.96
C ASP A 133 9.95 19.21 -3.65
N PRO A 134 9.74 19.38 -4.98
CA PRO A 134 10.18 20.57 -5.72
C PRO A 134 9.46 21.86 -5.32
N ALA A 135 8.32 21.78 -4.61
CA ALA A 135 7.58 22.95 -4.14
C ALA A 135 8.10 23.50 -2.80
N CYS A 136 8.97 22.75 -2.11
CA CYS A 136 9.48 23.11 -0.78
C CYS A 136 10.90 23.70 -0.83
N CYS A 137 11.24 24.52 0.17
CA CYS A 137 12.51 25.22 0.28
C CYS A 137 13.12 25.15 1.69
N LYS A 138 14.43 25.41 1.77
CA LYS A 138 15.16 25.47 3.04
C LYS A 138 14.96 26.85 3.69
N PRO A 139 14.55 26.94 4.97
CA PRO A 139 14.36 28.23 5.63
C PRO A 139 15.63 29.07 5.61
N GLY A 140 15.49 30.35 5.23
CA GLY A 140 16.61 31.27 5.04
C GLY A 140 17.13 31.38 3.61
N ASP A 141 16.78 30.47 2.69
CA ASP A 141 17.11 30.62 1.27
C ASP A 141 16.47 31.90 0.67
N PRO A 142 17.08 32.55 -0.34
CA PRO A 142 16.63 33.87 -0.83
C PRO A 142 15.16 33.95 -1.22
N ASN A 143 14.62 32.88 -1.81
CA ASN A 143 13.23 32.80 -2.27
C ASN A 143 12.29 32.05 -1.29
N CYS A 144 12.79 31.54 -0.17
CA CYS A 144 11.97 30.79 0.77
C CYS A 144 11.15 31.74 1.66
N PRO A 145 9.84 31.51 1.88
CA PRO A 145 9.04 32.39 2.74
C PRO A 145 9.55 32.44 4.19
N ALA A 146 9.87 31.28 4.78
CA ALA A 146 10.49 31.20 6.10
C ALA A 146 11.95 31.68 6.08
N LYS A 147 12.34 32.47 7.08
CA LYS A 147 13.67 33.11 7.17
C LYS A 147 14.63 32.45 8.17
N SER A 148 14.13 31.53 8.98
CA SER A 148 14.88 30.81 10.01
C SER A 148 14.29 29.41 10.26
N MET A 149 15.10 28.50 10.80
CA MET A 149 14.65 27.15 11.19
C MET A 149 13.60 27.19 12.31
N GLU A 150 13.64 28.23 13.14
CA GLU A 150 12.68 28.52 14.21
C GLU A 150 11.24 28.71 13.70
N GLU A 151 11.04 29.18 12.47
CA GLU A 151 9.71 29.35 11.87
C GLU A 151 9.08 28.02 11.46
N THR A 152 9.88 27.02 11.06
CA THR A 152 9.41 25.71 10.55
C THR A 152 9.68 24.53 11.49
N TYR A 153 10.18 24.80 12.71
CA TYR A 153 10.68 23.80 13.65
C TYR A 153 11.79 22.90 13.06
N GLY A 154 12.66 23.45 12.20
CA GLY A 154 13.81 22.75 11.59
C GLY A 154 13.50 21.89 10.36
N PHE A 155 12.25 21.90 9.88
CA PHE A 155 11.82 21.23 8.64
C PHE A 155 11.90 22.17 7.43
N ASP A 156 11.82 21.60 6.22
CA ASP A 156 11.62 22.41 5.00
C ASP A 156 10.29 23.19 5.09
N TRP A 157 10.28 24.42 4.56
CA TRP A 157 9.04 25.16 4.35
C TRP A 157 8.37 24.66 3.07
N CYS A 158 7.06 24.44 3.12
CA CYS A 158 6.25 23.95 2.03
C CYS A 158 4.94 24.74 1.88
N PRO A 159 4.35 24.86 0.68
CA PRO A 159 3.03 25.45 0.49
C PRO A 159 1.98 24.82 1.41
N GLY A 160 1.20 25.64 2.12
CA GLY A 160 0.30 25.21 3.20
C GLY A 160 0.90 25.34 4.61
N ASP A 161 2.21 25.56 4.77
CA ASP A 161 2.82 25.85 6.08
C ASP A 161 2.42 27.22 6.63
N ASP A 162 2.10 28.17 5.74
CA ASP A 162 1.52 29.46 6.11
C ASP A 162 0.19 29.29 6.89
N VAL A 163 -0.50 28.15 6.75
CA VAL A 163 -1.65 27.75 7.56
C VAL A 163 -1.25 26.78 8.67
N LEU A 164 -0.58 25.67 8.34
CA LEU A 164 -0.31 24.57 9.28
C LEU A 164 0.50 25.02 10.50
N LEU A 165 1.51 25.89 10.33
CA LEU A 165 2.36 26.34 11.43
C LEU A 165 1.59 27.14 12.50
N LYS A 166 0.48 27.78 12.12
CA LYS A 166 -0.42 28.50 13.05
C LYS A 166 -1.22 27.56 13.98
N HIS A 167 -1.21 26.25 13.71
CA HIS A 167 -2.04 25.24 14.39
C HIS A 167 -1.23 24.22 15.20
N VAL A 168 0.11 24.31 15.20
CA VAL A 168 0.97 23.48 16.07
C VAL A 168 0.61 23.70 17.54
N GLY A 169 0.41 22.61 18.30
CA GLY A 169 -0.10 22.67 19.68
C GLY A 169 -1.62 22.89 19.79
N LYS A 170 -2.40 22.70 18.72
CA LYS A 170 -3.86 22.84 18.71
C LYS A 170 -4.57 21.69 17.99
N ALA A 171 -5.89 21.61 18.16
CA ALA A 171 -6.76 20.56 17.60
C ALA A 171 -7.76 21.09 16.55
N ASP A 172 -7.66 22.36 16.16
CA ASP A 172 -8.58 23.09 15.26
C ASP A 172 -8.15 23.10 13.78
N TYR A 173 -7.05 22.43 13.43
CA TYR A 173 -6.56 22.34 12.05
C TYR A 173 -7.52 21.58 11.12
N VAL A 174 -7.97 22.25 10.06
CA VAL A 174 -8.75 21.64 8.99
C VAL A 174 -7.82 21.08 7.91
N ASP A 175 -7.93 19.79 7.61
CA ASP A 175 -7.05 19.12 6.66
C ASP A 175 -7.33 19.58 5.21
N PRO A 176 -6.31 19.85 4.38
CA PRO A 176 -6.50 20.28 2.99
C PRO A 176 -7.30 19.31 2.11
N ALA A 177 -7.35 18.02 2.44
CA ALA A 177 -8.22 17.07 1.73
C ALA A 177 -9.71 17.39 1.89
N CYS A 178 -10.12 18.13 2.92
CA CYS A 178 -11.48 18.66 3.03
C CYS A 178 -11.89 19.57 1.86
N GLY A 179 -10.91 20.17 1.17
CA GLY A 179 -11.09 21.00 -0.02
C GLY A 179 -10.89 20.26 -1.34
N LEU A 180 -10.73 18.93 -1.32
CA LEU A 180 -10.55 18.13 -2.54
C LEU A 180 -11.78 18.26 -3.44
N LYS A 181 -11.57 18.83 -4.63
CA LYS A 181 -12.51 18.71 -5.74
C LYS A 181 -12.41 17.31 -6.32
N ASP A 182 -13.34 16.45 -5.90
CA ASP A 182 -13.53 15.11 -6.44
C ASP A 182 -13.99 15.14 -7.90
N ALA A 183 -13.65 14.08 -8.65
CA ALA A 183 -14.10 13.89 -10.02
C ALA A 183 -15.60 13.56 -10.10
N ALA A 184 -16.14 13.63 -11.32
CA ALA A 184 -17.50 13.19 -11.63
C ALA A 184 -17.85 11.77 -11.11
N LEU A 185 -19.14 11.53 -10.83
CA LEU A 185 -19.66 10.23 -10.38
C LEU A 185 -19.84 9.27 -11.56
N ASP A 186 -19.47 7.99 -11.38
CA ASP A 186 -19.86 6.93 -12.32
C ASP A 186 -21.38 6.68 -12.20
N PRO A 187 -22.17 6.80 -13.28
CA PRO A 187 -23.61 6.57 -13.23
C PRO A 187 -23.98 5.08 -13.07
N ASP A 188 -23.09 4.14 -13.38
CA ASP A 188 -23.33 2.70 -13.19
C ASP A 188 -23.03 2.22 -11.77
N ASP A 189 -22.38 3.05 -10.93
CA ASP A 189 -22.13 2.72 -9.53
C ASP A 189 -23.47 2.74 -8.75
N PRO A 190 -23.89 1.63 -8.12
CA PRO A 190 -25.19 1.54 -7.45
C PRO A 190 -25.34 2.55 -6.31
N HIS A 191 -24.23 3.08 -5.76
CA HIS A 191 -24.25 4.06 -4.68
C HIS A 191 -24.54 5.50 -5.15
N THR A 192 -24.37 5.80 -6.45
CA THR A 192 -24.53 7.18 -6.99
C THR A 192 -25.93 7.47 -7.53
N LYS A 193 -26.79 6.43 -7.63
CA LYS A 193 -28.15 6.51 -8.21
C LYS A 193 -28.16 7.14 -9.61
N GLY A 194 -27.41 6.57 -10.55
CA GLY A 194 -27.32 7.13 -11.90
C GLY A 194 -26.49 8.41 -11.97
N GLY A 195 -25.51 8.59 -11.07
CA GLY A 195 -24.69 9.80 -10.98
C GLY A 195 -25.40 11.03 -10.40
N THR A 196 -26.60 10.86 -9.81
CA THR A 196 -27.44 11.98 -9.32
C THR A 196 -27.28 12.30 -7.84
N LEU A 197 -26.70 11.39 -7.05
CA LEU A 197 -26.57 11.52 -5.60
C LEU A 197 -25.14 11.20 -5.16
N ASP A 198 -24.38 12.20 -4.74
CA ASP A 198 -23.07 11.97 -4.12
C ASP A 198 -23.24 11.42 -2.70
N GLN A 199 -22.81 10.18 -2.48
CA GLN A 199 -22.81 9.50 -1.18
C GLN A 199 -21.40 9.16 -0.70
N ARG A 200 -20.36 9.78 -1.28
CA ARG A 200 -18.97 9.55 -0.87
C ARG A 200 -18.74 10.00 0.57
N HIS A 201 -17.85 9.31 1.27
CA HIS A 201 -17.35 9.73 2.58
C HIS A 201 -16.45 10.96 2.41
N SER A 202 -16.39 11.80 3.45
CA SER A 202 -15.68 13.08 3.41
C SER A 202 -14.22 12.92 3.00
N ALA A 203 -13.78 13.72 2.02
CA ALA A 203 -12.40 13.74 1.58
C ALA A 203 -11.43 14.18 2.70
N CYS A 204 -11.91 14.89 3.74
CA CYS A 204 -11.15 15.19 4.96
C CYS A 204 -10.39 13.98 5.55
N ASP A 205 -10.95 12.78 5.44
CA ASP A 205 -10.40 11.56 6.02
C ASP A 205 -9.40 10.83 5.11
N LEU A 206 -9.13 11.36 3.91
CA LEU A 206 -7.94 11.02 3.13
C LEU A 206 -6.65 11.53 3.81
N LYS A 207 -6.75 12.59 4.64
CA LYS A 207 -5.66 13.22 5.39
C LYS A 207 -4.45 13.55 4.50
N PHE A 208 -4.53 14.69 3.82
CA PHE A 208 -3.46 15.15 2.93
C PHE A 208 -2.30 15.83 3.68
N GLY A 209 -2.56 16.52 4.80
CA GLY A 209 -1.56 17.30 5.55
C GLY A 209 -0.79 18.30 4.67
N THR A 210 0.36 18.77 5.17
CA THR A 210 1.34 19.55 4.38
C THR A 210 2.55 18.67 4.04
N SER A 211 3.30 19.00 2.99
CA SER A 211 4.54 18.28 2.67
C SER A 211 5.60 18.48 3.76
N THR A 212 6.46 17.49 3.98
CA THR A 212 7.61 17.60 4.89
C THR A 212 8.86 18.16 4.24
N GLY A 213 8.81 18.44 2.92
CA GLY A 213 9.99 18.62 2.08
C GLY A 213 10.35 17.37 1.27
N ALA A 214 9.73 16.23 1.60
CA ALA A 214 9.85 14.94 0.93
C ALA A 214 8.53 14.51 0.29
N LEU A 215 8.57 14.04 -0.96
CA LEU A 215 7.38 13.58 -1.67
C LEU A 215 6.80 12.33 -0.99
N GLY A 216 5.49 12.39 -0.73
CA GLY A 216 4.74 11.33 -0.07
C GLY A 216 4.94 11.20 1.44
N ILE A 217 5.71 12.08 2.10
CA ILE A 217 5.84 12.12 3.56
C ILE A 217 5.26 13.46 4.05
N ARG A 218 4.26 13.39 4.94
CA ARG A 218 3.30 14.47 5.21
C ARG A 218 3.28 14.82 6.69
N LYS A 219 3.26 16.11 7.02
CA LYS A 219 3.19 16.61 8.40
C LYS A 219 1.79 17.13 8.74
N PHE A 220 1.39 16.90 9.98
CA PHE A 220 0.16 17.36 10.62
C PHE A 220 0.56 18.04 11.94
N PRO A 221 -0.10 19.14 12.36
CA PRO A 221 0.24 19.78 13.63
C PRO A 221 -0.11 18.83 14.80
N ASN A 222 0.81 18.63 15.74
CA ASN A 222 0.55 17.80 16.91
C ASN A 222 -0.25 18.60 17.98
N PRO A 223 -1.48 18.20 18.34
CA PRO A 223 -2.27 18.91 19.36
C PRO A 223 -1.68 18.81 20.78
N ARG A 224 -0.71 17.90 20.99
CA ARG A 224 -0.06 17.67 22.28
C ARG A 224 1.26 18.43 22.45
N PHE A 225 1.71 19.15 21.41
CA PHE A 225 2.98 19.86 21.44
C PHE A 225 2.98 20.98 22.50
N ASP A 226 3.96 20.93 23.40
CA ASP A 226 4.20 21.93 24.44
C ASP A 226 5.48 22.71 24.12
N ALA A 227 5.31 23.95 23.65
CA ALA A 227 6.42 24.81 23.26
C ALA A 227 7.34 25.22 24.43
N ALA A 228 6.90 25.11 25.69
CA ALA A 228 7.73 25.40 26.85
C ALA A 228 8.60 24.19 27.22
N LYS A 229 8.03 22.99 27.27
CA LYS A 229 8.79 21.73 27.42
C LYS A 229 9.80 21.55 26.28
N TRP A 230 9.38 21.78 25.04
CA TRP A 230 10.26 21.64 23.87
C TRP A 230 11.50 22.54 23.98
N LYS A 231 11.32 23.81 24.38
CA LYS A 231 12.42 24.75 24.61
C LYS A 231 13.29 24.35 25.80
N ALA A 232 12.72 23.78 26.87
CA ALA A 232 13.49 23.30 28.02
C ALA A 232 14.42 22.13 27.65
N VAL A 233 14.02 21.27 26.72
CA VAL A 233 14.81 20.12 26.24
C VAL A 233 15.82 20.51 25.15
N ASN A 234 15.42 21.39 24.21
CA ASN A 234 16.20 21.65 22.98
C ASN A 234 16.85 23.05 22.92
N GLY A 235 16.52 23.96 23.83
CA GLY A 235 17.00 25.36 23.84
C GLY A 235 16.29 26.31 22.87
N GLY A 236 15.54 25.79 21.88
CA GLY A 236 14.82 26.56 20.87
C GLY A 236 13.72 25.73 20.21
N VAL A 237 12.93 26.34 19.30
CA VAL A 237 11.88 25.63 18.56
C VAL A 237 12.34 25.07 17.21
N GLY A 238 13.33 25.68 16.55
CA GLY A 238 14.03 25.09 15.40
C GLY A 238 15.08 24.05 15.81
N SER A 239 15.45 24.02 17.10
CA SER A 239 16.41 23.06 17.66
C SER A 239 15.76 21.73 18.06
N TRP A 240 16.51 20.67 17.84
CA TRP A 240 16.21 19.28 18.24
C TRP A 240 17.35 18.67 19.09
N ALA A 241 18.29 19.49 19.60
CA ALA A 241 19.55 19.04 20.19
C ALA A 241 19.44 18.20 21.50
N GLY A 242 18.26 18.16 22.12
CA GLY A 242 17.94 17.24 23.22
C GLY A 242 17.10 16.04 22.79
N PHE A 243 16.30 16.17 21.72
CA PHE A 243 15.46 15.11 21.16
C PHE A 243 16.23 14.15 20.25
N ASP A 244 17.16 14.65 19.44
CA ASP A 244 18.03 13.94 18.47
C ASP A 244 19.23 13.22 19.15
N ARG A 245 19.05 12.78 20.42
CA ARG A 245 20.06 12.05 21.20
C ARG A 245 19.44 11.23 22.33
N LYS A 246 20.20 10.25 22.87
CA LYS A 246 19.85 9.58 24.14
C LYS A 246 19.86 10.59 25.29
N MET A 247 18.89 10.45 26.19
CA MET A 247 18.67 11.34 27.34
C MET A 247 18.46 10.58 28.66
N ASP A 248 18.62 9.26 28.67
CA ASP A 248 18.46 8.36 29.83
C ASP A 248 19.17 8.83 31.11
N ALA A 249 20.42 9.29 31.00
CA ALA A 249 21.19 9.83 32.11
C ALA A 249 20.67 11.19 32.65
N THR A 250 19.72 11.83 31.96
CA THR A 250 19.08 13.10 32.33
C THR A 250 17.60 12.92 32.72
N THR A 251 16.86 12.04 32.05
CA THR A 251 15.45 11.73 32.31
C THR A 251 15.26 10.69 33.41
N GLY A 252 16.23 9.79 33.60
CA GLY A 252 16.08 8.59 34.41
C GLY A 252 15.18 7.51 33.78
N ILE A 253 14.78 7.68 32.51
CA ILE A 253 13.83 6.81 31.82
C ILE A 253 14.60 5.72 31.05
N GLU A 254 14.42 4.47 31.46
CA GLU A 254 15.21 3.34 30.93
C GLU A 254 15.02 3.13 29.42
N SER A 255 13.86 3.44 28.85
CA SER A 255 13.61 3.29 27.40
C SER A 255 14.48 4.19 26.53
N ASP A 256 14.89 5.37 27.01
CA ASP A 256 15.80 6.28 26.29
C ASP A 256 17.18 5.64 26.06
N SER A 257 17.58 4.67 26.90
CA SER A 257 18.85 3.95 26.76
C SER A 257 18.86 2.97 25.58
N ARG A 258 17.67 2.51 25.15
CA ARG A 258 17.49 1.46 24.14
C ARG A 258 17.42 2.00 22.71
N VAL A 259 16.96 3.24 22.56
CA VAL A 259 16.87 3.98 21.27
C VAL A 259 18.09 4.88 21.04
N SER A 260 18.15 5.63 19.92
CA SER A 260 19.22 6.62 19.63
C SER A 260 18.86 8.06 20.00
N LYS A 261 17.58 8.31 20.31
CA LYS A 261 16.91 9.61 20.47
C LYS A 261 16.11 9.64 21.78
N LEU A 262 15.41 10.73 22.08
CA LEU A 262 14.43 10.76 23.17
C LEU A 262 13.23 9.84 22.85
N ALA A 263 12.83 9.01 23.81
CA ALA A 263 11.62 8.18 23.77
C ALA A 263 10.60 8.53 24.88
N ASP A 264 10.92 9.47 25.78
CA ASP A 264 9.94 10.05 26.72
C ASP A 264 8.77 10.74 25.98
N ALA A 265 7.60 10.11 26.04
CA ALA A 265 6.35 10.65 25.50
C ALA A 265 5.81 11.88 26.25
N SER A 266 6.46 12.34 27.32
CA SER A 266 6.11 13.63 27.97
C SER A 266 6.51 14.86 27.14
N VAL A 267 7.41 14.66 26.15
CA VAL A 267 7.98 15.68 25.24
C VAL A 267 7.58 15.36 23.79
N GLU A 268 6.33 15.67 23.48
CA GLU A 268 5.73 15.46 22.15
C GLU A 268 6.35 16.38 21.06
N PRO A 269 6.65 15.88 19.84
CA PRO A 269 7.18 16.68 18.73
C PRO A 269 6.12 17.62 18.13
N PRO A 270 6.50 18.71 17.43
CA PRO A 270 5.57 19.70 16.87
C PRO A 270 4.64 19.15 15.78
N PHE A 271 5.06 18.05 15.13
CA PHE A 271 4.30 17.42 14.05
C PHE A 271 4.09 15.93 14.31
N LEU A 272 2.91 15.43 13.94
CA LEU A 272 2.70 14.02 13.63
C LEU A 272 3.04 13.82 12.16
N ILE A 273 3.73 12.73 11.83
CA ILE A 273 4.20 12.46 10.46
C ILE A 273 3.46 11.25 9.91
N GLY A 274 2.73 11.44 8.82
CA GLY A 274 2.08 10.39 8.06
C GLY A 274 2.73 10.16 6.70
N THR A 275 2.42 9.02 6.10
CA THR A 275 3.06 8.51 4.88
C THR A 275 1.98 8.23 3.84
N SER A 276 2.16 8.62 2.59
CA SER A 276 1.31 8.19 1.48
C SER A 276 1.97 7.05 0.69
N CYS A 277 1.20 6.39 -0.18
CA CYS A 277 1.75 5.38 -1.11
C CYS A 277 2.86 5.98 -2.00
N GLY A 278 2.77 7.28 -2.30
CA GLY A 278 3.79 8.01 -3.05
C GLY A 278 5.20 7.99 -2.43
N SER A 279 5.34 7.84 -1.11
CA SER A 279 6.67 7.74 -0.47
C SER A 279 7.50 6.54 -0.96
N CYS A 280 6.81 5.46 -1.34
CA CYS A 280 7.39 4.28 -1.97
C CYS A 280 7.41 4.42 -3.50
N HIS A 281 6.35 4.91 -4.14
CA HIS A 281 6.18 4.78 -5.60
C HIS A 281 6.65 5.97 -6.44
N ILE A 282 6.85 7.16 -5.85
CA ILE A 282 7.36 8.35 -6.55
C ILE A 282 8.88 8.23 -6.74
N ALA A 283 9.33 8.38 -7.99
CA ALA A 283 10.74 8.40 -8.34
C ALA A 283 11.02 9.42 -9.46
N PHE A 284 12.28 9.47 -9.91
CA PHE A 284 12.67 10.26 -11.07
C PHE A 284 12.19 9.61 -12.38
N ASP A 285 11.76 10.44 -13.32
CA ASP A 285 11.39 10.04 -14.69
C ASP A 285 12.62 9.45 -15.43
N PRO A 286 12.61 8.17 -15.86
CA PRO A 286 13.70 7.59 -16.64
C PRO A 286 13.94 8.26 -17.99
N LEU A 287 12.94 8.94 -18.56
CA LEU A 287 13.03 9.69 -19.82
C LEU A 287 13.49 11.14 -19.62
N ASN A 288 13.38 11.68 -18.40
CA ASN A 288 13.76 13.05 -18.04
C ASN A 288 14.31 13.14 -16.58
N PRO A 289 15.40 12.43 -16.24
CA PRO A 289 15.96 12.46 -14.89
C PRO A 289 16.54 13.85 -14.55
N PRO A 290 16.55 14.26 -13.27
CA PRO A 290 17.08 15.56 -12.88
C PRO A 290 18.60 15.62 -13.07
N ALA A 291 19.12 16.82 -13.36
CA ALA A 291 20.57 17.06 -13.41
C ALA A 291 21.23 17.00 -12.02
N ASP A 292 20.46 17.29 -10.97
CA ASP A 292 20.83 17.16 -9.56
C ASP A 292 19.65 16.52 -8.80
N PRO A 293 19.82 15.34 -8.17
CA PRO A 293 18.75 14.68 -7.43
C PRO A 293 18.39 15.36 -6.09
N ALA A 294 19.21 16.30 -5.59
CA ALA A 294 18.85 17.15 -4.46
C ALA A 294 17.81 18.22 -4.85
N HIS A 295 17.88 18.71 -6.08
CA HIS A 295 17.06 19.80 -6.62
C HIS A 295 16.24 19.37 -7.86
N PRO A 296 15.38 18.33 -7.76
CA PRO A 296 14.50 17.94 -8.85
C PRO A 296 13.42 18.99 -9.11
N LYS A 297 12.91 19.02 -10.34
CA LYS A 297 11.71 19.78 -10.71
C LYS A 297 10.52 18.84 -10.90
N TRP A 298 9.30 19.36 -10.91
CA TRP A 298 8.08 18.60 -11.22
C TRP A 298 8.07 17.90 -12.59
N GLU A 299 8.84 18.40 -13.57
CA GLU A 299 9.05 17.76 -14.89
C GLU A 299 9.97 16.52 -14.82
N ASN A 300 10.64 16.27 -13.70
CA ASN A 300 11.52 15.12 -13.47
C ASN A 300 10.85 14.02 -12.62
N ILE A 301 9.56 14.14 -12.27
CA ILE A 301 8.89 13.31 -11.26
C ILE A 301 7.78 12.45 -11.88
N LYS A 302 7.80 11.14 -11.59
CA LYS A 302 6.75 10.17 -11.95
C LYS A 302 6.33 9.38 -10.71
N GLY A 303 5.01 9.23 -10.50
CA GLY A 303 4.42 8.64 -9.29
C GLY A 303 4.23 7.12 -9.30
N LEU A 304 4.53 6.46 -10.42
CA LEU A 304 4.20 5.05 -10.68
C LEU A 304 5.44 4.17 -10.92
N ILE A 305 6.66 4.71 -10.80
CA ILE A 305 7.90 4.01 -11.12
C ILE A 305 8.21 2.90 -10.10
N GLY A 306 7.88 3.12 -8.82
CA GLY A 306 8.46 2.35 -7.72
C GLY A 306 9.88 2.83 -7.43
N ASN A 307 10.10 3.48 -6.28
CA ASN A 307 11.36 4.16 -5.98
C ASN A 307 12.51 3.16 -5.73
N GLN A 308 13.25 2.88 -6.79
CA GLN A 308 14.44 2.02 -6.83
C GLN A 308 15.61 2.51 -5.95
N TYR A 309 15.53 3.72 -5.39
CA TYR A 309 16.56 4.28 -4.50
C TYR A 309 16.18 4.17 -3.02
N THR A 310 14.90 3.99 -2.68
CA THR A 310 14.38 4.13 -1.31
C THR A 310 15.05 3.17 -0.32
N ARG A 311 15.40 3.69 0.85
CA ARG A 311 15.95 2.95 2.00
C ARG A 311 14.91 2.82 3.10
N MET A 312 13.71 2.35 2.73
CA MET A 312 12.53 2.41 3.59
C MET A 312 12.73 1.67 4.92
N SER A 313 13.45 0.55 4.91
CA SER A 313 13.77 -0.19 6.14
C SER A 313 14.77 0.55 7.05
N GLU A 314 15.83 1.16 6.52
CA GLU A 314 16.74 1.98 7.32
C GLU A 314 16.08 3.29 7.81
N LEU A 315 15.16 3.85 7.02
CA LEU A 315 14.34 5.03 7.35
C LEU A 315 13.43 4.72 8.54
N LEU A 316 12.66 3.65 8.49
CA LEU A 316 11.74 3.26 9.58
C LEU A 316 12.49 2.78 10.84
N GLY A 317 13.70 2.22 10.68
CA GLY A 317 14.60 1.89 11.79
C GLY A 317 15.48 3.06 12.28
N SER A 318 15.33 4.28 11.74
CA SER A 318 16.32 5.37 11.90
C SER A 318 16.53 5.88 13.33
N GLY A 319 15.57 5.67 14.24
CA GLY A 319 15.67 6.00 15.66
C GLY A 319 16.30 4.89 16.51
N MET A 320 16.61 3.72 15.95
CA MET A 320 17.24 2.61 16.66
C MET A 320 18.79 2.66 16.54
N PRO A 321 19.54 2.18 17.55
CA PRO A 321 20.99 2.00 17.42
C PRO A 321 21.30 0.91 16.40
N LYS A 322 22.30 1.10 15.52
CA LYS A 322 22.66 0.08 14.52
C LYS A 322 23.13 -1.26 15.11
N SER A 323 23.51 -1.28 16.39
CA SER A 323 23.86 -2.49 17.14
C SER A 323 22.69 -3.18 17.83
N ALA A 324 21.47 -2.62 17.76
CA ALA A 324 20.27 -3.22 18.32
C ALA A 324 19.78 -4.39 17.45
N LEU A 325 19.23 -5.43 18.08
CA LEU A 325 18.73 -6.62 17.37
C LEU A 325 17.56 -6.24 16.46
N GLU A 326 16.69 -5.36 16.94
CA GLU A 326 15.54 -4.80 16.24
C GLU A 326 15.96 -4.05 14.96
N TYR A 327 17.07 -3.29 15.01
CA TYR A 327 17.63 -2.67 13.80
C TYR A 327 18.18 -3.73 12.83
N GLN A 328 18.90 -4.74 13.30
CA GLN A 328 19.47 -5.78 12.43
C GLN A 328 18.39 -6.67 11.81
N MET A 329 17.28 -6.93 12.51
CA MET A 329 16.14 -7.71 12.02
C MET A 329 15.21 -6.92 11.08
N PHE A 330 15.14 -5.59 11.19
CA PHE A 330 14.27 -4.76 10.35
C PHE A 330 15.00 -4.07 9.19
N ALA A 331 16.21 -3.55 9.41
CA ALA A 331 16.95 -2.66 8.52
C ALA A 331 18.08 -3.36 7.74
N HIS A 332 17.80 -4.56 7.20
CA HIS A 332 18.71 -5.36 6.37
C HIS A 332 18.34 -5.35 4.87
N ALA A 333 17.23 -4.71 4.50
CA ALA A 333 16.77 -4.61 3.12
C ALA A 333 17.79 -3.84 2.25
N ARG A 334 17.79 -4.08 0.93
CA ARG A 334 18.61 -3.29 0.00
C ARG A 334 17.83 -2.03 -0.44
N PRO A 335 18.52 -0.97 -0.90
CA PRO A 335 17.85 0.15 -1.55
C PRO A 335 16.94 -0.32 -2.70
N GLY A 336 15.75 0.25 -2.81
CA GLY A 336 14.75 -0.11 -3.82
C GLY A 336 13.90 -1.35 -3.50
N VAL A 337 14.16 -2.05 -2.40
CA VAL A 337 13.29 -3.11 -1.86
C VAL A 337 12.78 -2.75 -0.47
N THR A 338 11.59 -3.24 -0.12
CA THR A 338 11.02 -3.18 1.23
C THR A 338 10.39 -4.53 1.55
N ASP A 339 10.30 -4.91 2.82
CA ASP A 339 9.44 -6.02 3.21
C ASP A 339 8.21 -5.52 3.96
N THR A 340 7.07 -5.53 3.28
CA THR A 340 5.79 -5.22 3.93
C THR A 340 5.39 -6.27 4.97
N SER A 341 5.96 -7.49 4.93
CA SER A 341 5.72 -8.47 5.99
C SER A 341 6.60 -8.29 7.23
N ALA A 342 7.55 -7.35 7.22
CA ALA A 342 8.15 -6.82 8.45
C ALA A 342 7.18 -5.94 9.27
N ILE A 343 6.05 -5.54 8.69
CA ILE A 343 4.97 -4.84 9.41
C ILE A 343 3.93 -5.86 9.93
N SER A 344 3.48 -6.81 9.10
CA SER A 344 2.52 -7.84 9.52
C SER A 344 3.11 -8.99 10.36
N HIS A 345 4.44 -9.14 10.35
CA HIS A 345 5.22 -10.16 11.07
C HIS A 345 4.84 -11.61 10.70
N ASP A 346 5.14 -12.04 9.47
CA ASP A 346 5.15 -13.47 9.10
C ASP A 346 6.46 -14.21 9.46
N GLN A 347 7.50 -13.47 9.87
CA GLN A 347 8.84 -13.98 10.16
C GLN A 347 9.57 -14.62 8.95
N VAL A 348 9.03 -14.52 7.73
CA VAL A 348 9.59 -15.15 6.51
C VAL A 348 10.80 -14.37 5.99
N ASN A 349 10.82 -13.05 6.18
CA ASN A 349 11.85 -12.11 5.70
C ASN A 349 12.12 -12.26 4.18
N ASN A 350 11.23 -11.67 3.39
CA ASN A 350 11.18 -11.80 1.95
C ASN A 350 10.91 -10.43 1.27
N PRO A 351 11.85 -9.46 1.32
CA PRO A 351 11.66 -8.12 0.76
C PRO A 351 11.41 -8.13 -0.76
N GLY A 352 10.38 -7.40 -1.19
CA GLY A 352 10.06 -7.16 -2.60
C GLY A 352 10.61 -5.83 -3.09
N THR A 353 10.88 -5.72 -4.39
CA THR A 353 11.05 -4.40 -5.04
C THR A 353 9.80 -3.56 -4.83
N ILE A 354 9.94 -2.23 -4.74
CA ILE A 354 8.74 -1.40 -4.89
C ILE A 354 8.19 -1.63 -6.31
N ASN A 355 6.94 -2.08 -6.40
CA ASN A 355 6.35 -2.46 -7.69
C ASN A 355 6.21 -1.25 -8.61
N ALA A 356 6.80 -1.35 -9.80
CA ALA A 356 6.50 -0.45 -10.91
C ALA A 356 5.07 -0.70 -11.41
N LEU A 357 4.30 0.37 -11.61
CA LEU A 357 2.92 0.36 -12.06
C LEU A 357 2.88 0.87 -13.51
N ILE A 358 3.54 0.12 -14.39
CA ILE A 358 3.72 0.44 -15.82
C ILE A 358 2.74 -0.40 -16.64
N ASN A 359 2.12 0.17 -17.67
CA ASN A 359 1.16 -0.46 -18.59
C ASN A 359 0.05 -1.28 -17.89
N VAL A 360 -0.48 -0.80 -16.76
CA VAL A 360 -1.48 -1.54 -15.97
C VAL A 360 -2.73 -1.89 -16.80
N ALA A 361 -3.07 -1.06 -17.79
CA ALA A 361 -4.14 -1.31 -18.77
C ALA A 361 -3.93 -2.56 -19.66
N GLN A 362 -2.70 -3.08 -19.77
CA GLN A 362 -2.34 -4.28 -20.53
C GLN A 362 -2.02 -5.48 -19.62
N ARG A 363 -2.06 -5.28 -18.29
CA ARG A 363 -1.80 -6.33 -17.30
C ARG A 363 -2.86 -7.44 -17.42
N PRO A 364 -2.50 -8.73 -17.45
CA PRO A 364 -3.46 -9.80 -17.63
C PRO A 364 -4.52 -9.86 -16.51
N VAL A 365 -5.70 -10.38 -16.86
CA VAL A 365 -6.81 -10.68 -15.94
C VAL A 365 -7.18 -12.15 -16.02
N PHE A 366 -7.64 -12.69 -14.89
CA PHE A 366 -7.90 -14.11 -14.68
C PHE A 366 -9.41 -14.35 -14.61
N LYS A 367 -9.97 -14.78 -15.74
CA LYS A 367 -11.40 -15.05 -15.90
C LYS A 367 -11.75 -16.41 -15.29
N GLY A 368 -12.70 -16.43 -14.37
CA GLY A 368 -13.12 -17.65 -13.67
C GLY A 368 -12.43 -17.86 -12.32
N ASP A 369 -11.54 -16.94 -11.92
CA ASP A 369 -10.89 -16.98 -10.61
C ASP A 369 -11.90 -16.77 -9.49
N THR A 370 -11.84 -17.64 -8.48
CA THR A 370 -12.78 -17.64 -7.37
C THR A 370 -12.27 -16.73 -6.27
N VAL A 371 -13.02 -15.66 -5.99
CA VAL A 371 -12.64 -14.63 -5.00
C VAL A 371 -13.76 -14.32 -4.03
N THR A 372 -13.42 -14.33 -2.74
CA THR A 372 -14.31 -13.96 -1.63
C THR A 372 -14.11 -12.49 -1.29
N LYS A 373 -15.09 -11.63 -1.56
CA LYS A 373 -14.97 -10.18 -1.30
C LYS A 373 -16.29 -9.44 -1.12
N TRP A 374 -16.17 -8.21 -0.62
CA TRP A 374 -17.23 -7.22 -0.50
C TRP A 374 -17.51 -6.57 -1.86
N ARG A 375 -18.76 -6.61 -2.34
CA ARG A 375 -19.18 -5.99 -3.60
C ARG A 375 -20.29 -4.97 -3.35
N LYS A 376 -20.26 -3.83 -4.03
CA LYS A 376 -21.28 -2.78 -3.90
C LYS A 376 -22.66 -3.31 -4.31
N VAL A 377 -23.68 -3.05 -3.50
CA VAL A 377 -25.10 -3.37 -3.74
C VAL A 377 -25.99 -2.21 -3.27
N ALA A 378 -27.21 -2.13 -3.81
CA ALA A 378 -28.17 -1.08 -3.45
C ALA A 378 -28.85 -1.31 -2.08
N ASP A 379 -28.97 -2.57 -1.65
CA ASP A 379 -29.52 -2.95 -0.34
C ASP A 379 -29.05 -4.37 0.04
N CYS A 380 -29.27 -4.76 1.30
CA CYS A 380 -28.95 -6.11 1.81
C CYS A 380 -30.12 -7.09 1.74
N GLY A 381 -31.28 -6.68 1.23
CA GLY A 381 -32.50 -7.49 1.15
C GLY A 381 -32.87 -8.14 2.48
N VAL A 382 -32.91 -9.47 2.49
CA VAL A 382 -33.22 -10.28 3.68
C VAL A 382 -32.03 -10.49 4.60
N GLU A 383 -30.78 -10.23 4.18
CA GLU A 383 -29.60 -10.43 5.01
C GLU A 383 -29.53 -9.40 6.14
N LYS A 384 -29.15 -9.85 7.34
CA LYS A 384 -29.07 -9.05 8.58
C LYS A 384 -27.76 -9.28 9.34
N ASP A 385 -26.96 -10.25 8.92
CA ASP A 385 -25.61 -10.47 9.43
C ASP A 385 -24.64 -9.43 8.84
N GLU A 386 -24.13 -8.52 9.68
CA GLU A 386 -23.19 -7.47 9.25
C GLU A 386 -21.84 -8.00 8.74
N SER A 387 -21.51 -9.29 8.98
CA SER A 387 -20.34 -9.93 8.37
C SER A 387 -20.59 -10.38 6.92
N LYS A 388 -21.87 -10.45 6.50
CA LYS A 388 -22.30 -10.88 5.17
C LYS A 388 -22.85 -9.75 4.32
N CYS A 389 -23.55 -8.77 4.91
CA CYS A 389 -23.94 -7.56 4.22
C CYS A 389 -24.07 -6.36 5.17
N TRP A 390 -23.56 -5.21 4.76
CA TRP A 390 -23.58 -3.99 5.56
C TRP A 390 -24.00 -2.76 4.72
N CYS A 391 -24.68 -1.81 5.36
CA CYS A 391 -25.11 -0.54 4.76
C CYS A 391 -24.60 0.64 5.60
N GLU A 392 -24.08 1.69 4.96
CA GLU A 392 -23.56 2.87 5.66
C GLU A 392 -24.69 3.65 6.37
N PRO A 393 -24.67 3.78 7.72
CA PRO A 393 -25.72 4.46 8.46
C PRO A 393 -25.93 5.91 7.99
N GLY A 394 -27.20 6.29 7.78
CA GLY A 394 -27.57 7.62 7.28
C GLY A 394 -27.43 7.80 5.75
N ARG A 395 -26.95 6.81 5.00
CA ARG A 395 -26.94 6.82 3.53
C ARG A 395 -28.15 6.11 2.94
N GLN A 396 -28.47 6.42 1.69
CA GLN A 396 -29.61 5.88 0.97
C GLN A 396 -29.18 4.79 -0.02
N GLY A 397 -29.22 3.54 0.43
CA GLY A 397 -28.88 2.38 -0.42
C GLY A 397 -27.38 2.26 -0.75
N LYS A 398 -26.53 2.71 0.18
CA LYS A 398 -25.07 2.55 0.08
C LYS A 398 -24.65 1.31 0.87
N CYS A 399 -24.68 0.16 0.22
CA CYS A 399 -24.49 -1.14 0.86
C CYS A 399 -23.42 -2.00 0.15
N TRP A 400 -22.89 -2.99 0.85
CA TRP A 400 -21.90 -3.95 0.34
C TRP A 400 -22.25 -5.35 0.82
N GLN A 401 -22.18 -6.34 -0.08
CA GLN A 401 -22.40 -7.74 0.22
C GLN A 401 -21.09 -8.54 0.09
N PHE A 402 -20.72 -9.26 1.14
CA PHE A 402 -19.62 -10.20 1.14
C PHE A 402 -20.06 -11.53 0.50
N SER A 403 -19.29 -12.02 -0.47
CA SER A 403 -19.64 -13.25 -1.20
C SER A 403 -18.43 -13.88 -1.90
N THR A 404 -18.46 -15.20 -2.07
CA THR A 404 -17.51 -15.93 -2.94
C THR A 404 -18.12 -16.05 -4.34
N ARG A 405 -17.44 -15.56 -5.38
CA ARG A 405 -17.89 -15.58 -6.78
C ARG A 405 -16.71 -15.86 -7.71
N LYS A 406 -17.01 -16.14 -8.99
CA LYS A 406 -16.03 -16.47 -10.04
C LYS A 406 -16.29 -15.76 -11.39
N ASP A 407 -17.11 -14.72 -11.34
CA ASP A 407 -17.63 -13.97 -12.48
C ASP A 407 -17.42 -12.45 -12.30
N ASP A 408 -16.48 -12.08 -11.42
CA ASP A 408 -16.00 -10.72 -11.27
C ASP A 408 -15.34 -10.19 -12.55
N THR A 409 -15.31 -8.86 -12.65
CA THR A 409 -14.69 -8.12 -13.76
C THR A 409 -13.90 -6.95 -13.21
N THR A 410 -12.94 -6.45 -13.98
CA THR A 410 -12.16 -5.27 -13.62
C THR A 410 -12.47 -4.13 -14.58
N THR A 411 -12.94 -3.00 -14.05
CA THR A 411 -13.22 -1.79 -14.83
C THR A 411 -11.99 -0.89 -14.87
N VAL A 412 -11.58 -0.49 -16.08
CA VAL A 412 -10.50 0.49 -16.31
C VAL A 412 -10.99 1.58 -17.26
N HIS A 413 -10.52 2.82 -17.08
CA HIS A 413 -10.84 3.94 -17.97
C HIS A 413 -9.66 4.29 -18.86
N LEU A 414 -9.75 3.97 -20.15
CA LEU A 414 -8.70 4.18 -21.13
C LEU A 414 -8.98 5.48 -21.90
N GLY A 415 -8.30 6.57 -21.55
CA GLY A 415 -8.57 7.89 -22.13
C GLY A 415 -10.01 8.38 -21.87
N GLY A 416 -10.56 8.06 -20.70
CA GLY A 416 -11.95 8.34 -20.32
C GLY A 416 -12.99 7.35 -20.86
N GLN A 417 -12.61 6.36 -21.67
CA GLN A 417 -13.54 5.31 -22.12
C GLN A 417 -13.54 4.12 -21.16
N LYS A 418 -14.73 3.75 -20.67
CA LYS A 418 -14.94 2.63 -19.75
C LYS A 418 -14.77 1.29 -20.45
N VAL A 419 -13.82 0.48 -20.00
CA VAL A 419 -13.52 -0.86 -20.51
C VAL A 419 -13.64 -1.88 -19.37
N VAL A 420 -14.40 -2.95 -19.61
CA VAL A 420 -14.66 -4.01 -18.63
C VAL A 420 -13.88 -5.26 -19.01
N LEU A 421 -12.82 -5.55 -18.24
CA LEU A 421 -11.96 -6.70 -18.41
C LEU A 421 -12.55 -7.93 -17.71
N PRO A 422 -12.56 -9.12 -18.34
CA PRO A 422 -13.16 -10.33 -17.77
C PRO A 422 -12.24 -10.97 -16.70
N GLY A 423 -12.65 -10.93 -15.44
CA GLY A 423 -11.86 -11.44 -14.31
C GLY A 423 -11.18 -10.38 -13.47
N VAL A 424 -10.29 -10.85 -12.58
CA VAL A 424 -9.48 -10.03 -11.66
C VAL A 424 -8.00 -10.08 -12.05
N HIS A 425 -7.20 -9.07 -11.70
CA HIS A 425 -5.75 -9.16 -11.84
C HIS A 425 -5.10 -9.85 -10.63
N HIS A 426 -4.00 -10.56 -10.85
CA HIS A 426 -3.06 -10.96 -9.80
C HIS A 426 -2.05 -9.83 -9.55
N ILE A 427 -2.37 -8.93 -8.62
CA ILE A 427 -1.49 -7.80 -8.21
C ILE A 427 -0.85 -8.13 -6.84
N LEU A 428 -0.02 -7.25 -6.29
CA LEU A 428 0.65 -7.38 -4.98
C LEU A 428 1.81 -8.40 -4.98
N LYS A 429 1.93 -9.29 -3.99
CA LYS A 429 3.12 -10.15 -3.74
C LYS A 429 2.78 -11.57 -4.19
N GLY A 430 3.24 -11.99 -5.37
CA GLY A 430 2.96 -13.31 -5.95
C GLY A 430 1.57 -13.46 -6.58
N GLY A 431 0.60 -12.63 -6.17
CA GLY A 431 -0.77 -12.64 -6.68
C GLY A 431 -1.76 -13.35 -5.77
N GLU A 432 -1.28 -14.22 -4.88
CA GLU A 432 -2.13 -14.92 -3.91
C GLU A 432 -2.84 -13.96 -2.95
N ASP A 433 -2.25 -12.79 -2.66
CA ASP A 433 -2.81 -11.74 -1.82
C ASP A 433 -3.65 -10.71 -2.58
N SER A 434 -4.29 -11.13 -3.70
CA SER A 434 -5.15 -10.30 -4.54
C SER A 434 -6.54 -10.88 -4.80
N ILE A 435 -7.55 -10.00 -4.78
CA ILE A 435 -8.96 -10.25 -5.14
C ILE A 435 -9.50 -9.23 -6.17
N GLY A 436 -8.61 -8.46 -6.80
CA GLY A 436 -8.93 -7.38 -7.74
C GLY A 436 -8.05 -6.13 -7.55
N ALA A 437 -8.03 -5.27 -8.56
CA ALA A 437 -7.17 -4.07 -8.55
C ALA A 437 -7.63 -3.01 -7.54
N LEU A 438 -8.94 -2.78 -7.41
CA LEU A 438 -9.49 -1.82 -6.45
C LEU A 438 -9.16 -2.25 -5.01
N GLU A 439 -9.29 -3.54 -4.72
CA GLU A 439 -8.97 -4.11 -3.42
C GLU A 439 -7.46 -4.13 -3.14
N ALA A 440 -6.63 -4.36 -4.16
CA ALA A 440 -5.17 -4.21 -4.05
C ALA A 440 -4.76 -2.76 -3.73
N ILE A 441 -5.41 -1.77 -4.35
CA ILE A 441 -5.23 -0.34 -4.02
C ILE A 441 -5.69 -0.06 -2.58
N GLN A 442 -6.84 -0.60 -2.16
CA GLN A 442 -7.35 -0.41 -0.80
C GLN A 442 -6.38 -0.99 0.26
N ARG A 443 -5.76 -2.14 -0.02
CA ARG A 443 -4.83 -2.82 0.90
C ARG A 443 -3.54 -2.04 1.10
N VAL A 444 -2.96 -1.38 0.09
CA VAL A 444 -1.69 -0.67 0.29
C VAL A 444 -1.79 0.49 1.29
N TYR A 445 -2.97 1.05 1.53
CA TYR A 445 -3.20 2.00 2.63
C TYR A 445 -3.09 1.34 4.02
N PHE A 446 -3.52 0.08 4.19
CA PHE A 446 -3.27 -0.67 5.42
C PHE A 446 -1.77 -0.99 5.59
N ASN A 447 -1.07 -1.35 4.51
CA ASN A 447 0.38 -1.62 4.56
C ASN A 447 1.19 -0.41 5.07
N ILE A 448 0.67 0.82 4.93
CA ILE A 448 1.27 2.05 5.45
C ILE A 448 0.61 2.58 6.73
N GLY A 449 -0.23 1.82 7.44
CA GLY A 449 -0.71 2.21 8.79
C GLY A 449 -2.14 2.77 8.89
N SER A 450 -2.87 2.92 7.77
CA SER A 450 -4.26 3.40 7.78
C SER A 450 -5.16 2.49 8.62
N CYS A 451 -6.09 3.06 9.38
CA CYS A 451 -7.05 2.32 10.23
C CYS A 451 -6.42 1.37 11.28
N SER A 452 -5.13 1.52 11.59
CA SER A 452 -4.39 0.60 12.46
C SER A 452 -5.02 0.43 13.84
N GLU A 453 -5.23 1.53 14.57
CA GLU A 453 -5.81 1.54 15.92
C GLU A 453 -7.26 1.03 15.96
N GLN A 454 -8.01 1.21 14.87
CA GLN A 454 -9.42 0.85 14.77
C GLN A 454 -9.63 -0.64 14.40
N CYS A 455 -8.77 -1.21 13.57
CA CYS A 455 -9.15 -2.39 12.78
C CYS A 455 -8.18 -3.58 12.79
N TRP A 456 -6.86 -3.34 12.77
CA TRP A 456 -5.90 -4.45 12.53
C TRP A 456 -4.69 -4.50 13.46
N VAL A 457 -4.38 -3.46 14.24
CA VAL A 457 -3.17 -3.48 15.10
C VAL A 457 -3.18 -4.58 16.18
N ASN A 458 -4.38 -5.01 16.59
CA ASN A 458 -4.55 -6.08 17.58
C ASN A 458 -4.58 -7.48 16.96
N HIS A 459 -4.32 -7.59 15.65
CA HIS A 459 -4.25 -8.83 14.87
C HIS A 459 -2.80 -9.23 14.50
N PHE A 460 -1.82 -8.42 14.92
CA PHE A 460 -0.38 -8.70 14.77
C PHE A 460 0.14 -9.57 15.91
N SER A 461 1.15 -10.38 15.61
CA SER A 461 2.02 -11.02 16.60
C SER A 461 2.74 -9.95 17.45
N ASP A 462 2.55 -9.94 18.77
CA ASP A 462 3.42 -9.16 19.66
C ASP A 462 4.69 -9.98 19.91
N MET A 463 5.84 -9.53 19.40
CA MET A 463 7.12 -10.24 19.51
C MET A 463 7.61 -10.46 20.96
N ARG A 464 6.93 -9.87 21.96
CA ARG A 464 7.19 -10.08 23.39
C ARG A 464 6.39 -11.25 23.97
N GLN A 465 5.39 -11.74 23.25
CA GLN A 465 4.48 -12.80 23.68
C GLN A 465 4.98 -14.17 23.19
N VAL A 466 5.43 -15.01 24.13
CA VAL A 466 6.08 -16.31 23.86
C VAL A 466 5.26 -17.54 24.26
N ASP A 467 4.23 -17.34 25.08
CA ASP A 467 3.24 -18.39 25.42
C ASP A 467 2.11 -18.38 24.35
N PRO A 468 1.87 -19.51 23.64
CA PRO A 468 0.90 -19.60 22.55
C PRO A 468 -0.56 -19.58 22.99
N GLU A 469 -0.87 -19.74 24.29
CA GLU A 469 -2.25 -19.66 24.80
C GLU A 469 -2.69 -18.20 25.07
N GLN A 470 -1.78 -17.23 24.98
CA GLN A 470 -2.08 -15.81 25.25
C GLN A 470 -2.46 -15.03 24.00
N ARG A 471 -3.32 -14.02 24.21
CA ARG A 471 -3.63 -13.00 23.20
C ARG A 471 -2.36 -12.28 22.74
N GLY A 472 -2.13 -12.27 21.43
CA GLY A 472 -0.98 -11.62 20.80
C GLY A 472 0.13 -12.58 20.39
N PHE A 473 0.01 -13.89 20.67
CA PHE A 473 0.78 -14.89 19.96
C PHE A 473 0.19 -15.13 18.57
N GLY A 474 1.04 -15.15 17.54
CA GLY A 474 0.64 -15.36 16.15
C GLY A 474 -0.14 -14.19 15.52
N GLN A 475 -0.42 -14.31 14.22
CA GLN A 475 -1.35 -13.42 13.51
C GLN A 475 -2.80 -13.91 13.69
N THR A 476 -3.76 -13.01 13.44
CA THR A 476 -5.17 -13.36 13.19
C THR A 476 -5.68 -12.57 11.98
N PRO A 477 -6.77 -12.97 11.30
CA PRO A 477 -7.32 -12.17 10.20
C PRO A 477 -8.08 -10.96 10.74
N PHE A 478 -7.91 -9.78 10.12
CA PHE A 478 -8.80 -8.63 10.38
C PHE A 478 -9.98 -8.63 9.40
N ASN A 479 -11.10 -8.02 9.79
CA ASN A 479 -12.33 -8.02 9.00
C ASN A 479 -12.52 -6.71 8.22
N ILE A 480 -12.74 -6.78 6.90
CA ILE A 480 -12.92 -5.60 6.05
C ILE A 480 -14.30 -4.94 6.30
N GLY A 481 -15.31 -5.71 6.73
CA GLY A 481 -16.60 -5.17 7.17
C GLY A 481 -16.47 -4.25 8.38
N GLN A 482 -15.70 -4.69 9.38
CA GLN A 482 -15.30 -3.87 10.53
C GLN A 482 -14.51 -2.63 10.08
N CYS A 483 -13.55 -2.76 9.15
CA CYS A 483 -12.82 -1.61 8.60
C CYS A 483 -13.77 -0.56 8.03
N ARG A 484 -14.74 -1.00 7.23
CA ARG A 484 -15.72 -0.14 6.57
C ARG A 484 -16.69 0.53 7.55
N ARG A 485 -17.04 -0.12 8.65
CA ARG A 485 -17.84 0.46 9.74
C ARG A 485 -17.05 1.46 10.58
N ASP A 486 -15.91 1.03 11.11
CA ASP A 486 -15.28 1.66 12.26
C ASP A 486 -14.23 2.72 11.84
N CYS A 487 -13.66 2.61 10.64
CA CYS A 487 -12.66 3.55 10.12
C CYS A 487 -13.23 4.50 9.05
N PRO A 488 -13.32 5.82 9.29
CA PRO A 488 -13.74 6.77 8.27
C PRO A 488 -12.71 6.91 7.13
N ASN A 489 -11.43 6.73 7.44
CA ASN A 489 -10.33 6.81 6.45
C ASN A 489 -10.39 5.67 5.43
N PHE A 490 -10.89 4.49 5.83
CA PHE A 490 -11.18 3.39 4.90
C PHE A 490 -12.23 3.82 3.88
N ARG A 491 -13.39 4.31 4.34
CA ARG A 491 -14.47 4.77 3.44
C ARG A 491 -14.03 5.92 2.53
N ALA A 492 -13.23 6.85 3.05
CA ALA A 492 -12.68 7.97 2.28
C ALA A 492 -11.89 7.50 1.05
N VAL A 493 -11.11 6.42 1.20
CA VAL A 493 -10.35 5.77 0.13
C VAL A 493 -11.25 4.87 -0.72
N GLU A 494 -12.11 4.05 -0.11
CA GLU A 494 -12.98 3.08 -0.80
C GLU A 494 -13.87 3.75 -1.86
N ASP A 495 -14.44 4.90 -1.51
CA ASP A 495 -15.29 5.71 -2.40
C ASP A 495 -14.53 6.36 -3.58
N ARG A 496 -13.19 6.23 -3.64
CA ARG A 496 -12.30 6.87 -4.62
C ARG A 496 -11.28 5.91 -5.25
N LEU A 497 -11.40 4.60 -5.00
CA LEU A 497 -10.48 3.57 -5.54
C LEU A 497 -10.39 3.60 -7.07
N GLN A 498 -11.52 3.85 -7.75
CA GLN A 498 -11.53 3.92 -9.22
C GLN A 498 -10.70 5.10 -9.73
N ASN A 499 -10.69 6.25 -9.07
CA ASN A 499 -9.85 7.38 -9.49
C ASN A 499 -8.36 7.03 -9.44
N VAL A 500 -7.93 6.29 -8.41
CA VAL A 500 -6.56 5.79 -8.28
C VAL A 500 -6.24 4.73 -9.33
N LEU A 501 -7.19 3.84 -9.66
CA LEU A 501 -7.02 2.87 -10.75
C LEU A 501 -6.95 3.55 -12.12
N ASP A 502 -7.76 4.58 -12.37
CA ASP A 502 -7.70 5.38 -13.58
C ASP A 502 -6.33 6.05 -13.73
N PHE A 503 -5.78 6.61 -12.65
CA PHE A 503 -4.40 7.11 -12.62
C PHE A 503 -3.38 6.01 -12.97
N PHE A 504 -3.56 4.78 -12.48
CA PHE A 504 -2.69 3.65 -12.84
C PHE A 504 -2.82 3.21 -14.30
N THR A 505 -3.91 3.56 -14.99
CA THR A 505 -4.10 3.33 -16.44
C THR A 505 -3.91 4.59 -17.29
N SER A 506 -3.42 5.68 -16.69
CA SER A 506 -3.18 6.96 -17.35
C SER A 506 -1.86 7.01 -18.12
N ALA A 507 -1.60 8.11 -18.83
CA ALA A 507 -0.34 8.32 -19.56
C ALA A 507 0.90 8.36 -18.64
N GLU A 508 0.76 8.55 -17.32
CA GLU A 508 1.88 8.45 -16.37
C GLU A 508 2.32 7.00 -16.12
N SER A 509 1.54 6.01 -16.59
CA SER A 509 1.86 4.57 -16.55
C SER A 509 2.48 4.00 -17.83
N ASP A 510 2.52 4.75 -18.94
CA ASP A 510 2.99 4.24 -20.24
C ASP A 510 4.49 3.89 -20.24
N GLU A 511 4.95 2.99 -21.13
CA GLU A 511 6.30 2.45 -21.04
C GLU A 511 7.43 3.45 -21.31
N MET A 512 8.45 3.44 -20.45
CA MET A 512 9.59 4.36 -20.49
C MET A 512 10.83 3.67 -21.08
N ASP A 513 10.80 3.47 -22.41
CA ASP A 513 11.77 2.63 -23.13
C ASP A 513 13.22 3.20 -23.12
N LEU A 514 14.22 2.33 -22.91
CA LEU A 514 15.64 2.72 -22.77
C LEU A 514 16.20 3.49 -23.99
N PHE A 515 15.68 3.22 -25.20
CA PHE A 515 16.11 3.95 -26.38
C PHE A 515 15.59 5.40 -26.36
N ALA A 516 14.40 5.65 -25.82
CA ALA A 516 13.85 7.00 -25.68
C ALA A 516 14.63 7.80 -24.61
N ALA A 517 14.96 7.16 -23.46
CA ALA A 517 15.83 7.76 -22.45
C ALA A 517 17.20 8.16 -23.02
N ARG A 518 17.87 7.25 -23.77
CA ARG A 518 19.14 7.55 -24.44
C ARG A 518 18.99 8.62 -25.53
N ALA A 519 17.86 8.68 -26.25
CA ALA A 519 17.58 9.73 -27.23
C ALA A 519 17.47 11.11 -26.58
N ASN A 520 16.73 11.23 -25.49
CA ASN A 520 16.60 12.48 -24.73
C ASN A 520 17.96 12.92 -24.16
N ALA A 521 18.72 11.99 -23.57
CA ALA A 521 20.07 12.26 -23.07
C ALA A 521 21.09 12.70 -24.16
N ARG A 522 20.91 12.27 -25.42
CA ARG A 522 21.69 12.78 -26.58
C ARG A 522 21.19 14.14 -27.05
N LYS A 523 19.87 14.37 -27.13
CA LYS A 523 19.25 15.66 -27.50
C LYS A 523 19.64 16.80 -26.55
N LEU A 524 19.70 16.54 -25.24
CA LEU A 524 20.14 17.52 -24.23
C LEU A 524 21.58 18.03 -24.46
N LYS A 525 22.44 17.25 -25.12
CA LYS A 525 23.82 17.62 -25.46
C LYS A 525 23.94 18.23 -26.86
N SER A 526 23.10 17.78 -27.80
CA SER A 526 23.04 18.22 -29.18
C SER A 526 21.60 18.14 -29.69
N PRO A 527 20.84 19.26 -29.79
CA PRO A 527 19.39 19.21 -30.06
C PRO A 527 18.98 18.50 -31.37
N GLY A 528 19.86 18.48 -32.38
CA GLY A 528 19.66 17.74 -33.63
C GLY A 528 20.04 16.26 -33.59
N ALA A 529 20.44 15.71 -32.44
CA ALA A 529 20.87 14.31 -32.35
C ALA A 529 19.70 13.33 -32.40
N ALA A 530 19.74 12.44 -33.39
CA ALA A 530 18.88 11.26 -33.44
C ALA A 530 19.47 10.12 -32.59
N TYR A 531 18.57 9.25 -32.09
CA TYR A 531 18.89 7.94 -31.56
C TYR A 531 17.64 7.07 -31.65
N THR A 532 17.80 5.86 -32.16
CA THR A 532 16.70 4.95 -32.51
C THR A 532 16.87 3.60 -31.82
N ARG A 533 15.88 2.72 -31.97
CA ARG A 533 15.99 1.31 -31.55
C ARG A 533 17.15 0.59 -32.28
N ALA A 534 17.49 0.99 -33.51
CA ALA A 534 18.62 0.45 -34.26
C ALA A 534 19.98 0.93 -33.70
N ASP A 535 20.07 2.19 -33.25
CA ASP A 535 21.27 2.69 -32.55
C ASP A 535 21.46 1.97 -31.20
N LEU A 536 20.37 1.66 -30.48
CA LEU A 536 20.44 0.83 -29.27
C LEU A 536 20.93 -0.59 -29.58
N THR A 537 20.43 -1.22 -30.64
CA THR A 537 20.96 -2.52 -31.10
C THR A 537 22.46 -2.43 -31.42
N ALA A 538 22.92 -1.39 -32.12
CA ALA A 538 24.32 -1.21 -32.47
C ALA A 538 25.23 -0.94 -31.25
N ASP A 539 24.78 -0.11 -30.29
CA ASP A 539 25.48 0.11 -29.01
C ASP A 539 25.60 -1.22 -28.23
N LEU A 540 24.53 -2.03 -28.19
CA LEU A 540 24.52 -3.33 -27.49
C LEU A 540 25.37 -4.40 -28.19
N GLU A 541 25.39 -4.46 -29.53
CA GLU A 541 26.31 -5.36 -30.26
C GLU A 541 27.78 -4.96 -30.11
N LYS A 542 28.06 -3.68 -29.87
CA LYS A 542 29.41 -3.22 -29.54
C LYS A 542 29.83 -3.61 -28.12
N GLU A 543 28.88 -3.65 -27.18
CA GLU A 543 29.12 -4.00 -25.77
C GLU A 543 29.21 -5.52 -25.54
N PHE A 544 28.28 -6.29 -26.12
CA PHE A 544 28.13 -7.74 -25.89
C PHE A 544 28.59 -8.61 -27.08
N GLY A 545 28.98 -8.00 -28.19
CA GLY A 545 29.48 -8.68 -29.39
C GLY A 545 28.47 -8.75 -30.55
N LYS A 546 28.98 -8.88 -31.77
CA LYS A 546 28.16 -8.98 -32.99
C LYS A 546 27.19 -10.16 -32.92
N GLY A 547 25.91 -9.91 -33.20
CA GLY A 547 24.83 -10.89 -33.10
C GLY A 547 24.27 -11.10 -31.70
N ALA A 548 24.79 -10.43 -30.65
CA ALA A 548 24.35 -10.64 -29.27
C ALA A 548 22.87 -10.29 -29.06
N VAL A 549 22.37 -9.22 -29.70
CA VAL A 549 20.96 -8.82 -29.58
C VAL A 549 20.03 -9.85 -30.22
N ALA A 550 20.34 -10.31 -31.44
CA ALA A 550 19.57 -11.35 -32.12
C ALA A 550 19.58 -12.68 -31.33
N ARG A 551 20.75 -13.09 -30.81
CA ARG A 551 20.86 -14.25 -29.92
C ARG A 551 20.04 -14.07 -28.64
N GLY A 552 20.05 -12.87 -28.06
CA GLY A 552 19.26 -12.52 -26.89
C GLY A 552 17.75 -12.65 -27.14
N GLN A 553 17.27 -12.21 -28.30
CA GLN A 553 15.87 -12.39 -28.72
C GLN A 553 15.50 -13.87 -28.84
N THR A 554 16.36 -14.70 -29.44
CA THR A 554 16.14 -16.16 -29.50
C THR A 554 16.10 -16.78 -28.10
N VAL A 555 17.08 -16.47 -27.24
CA VAL A 555 17.13 -16.99 -25.86
C VAL A 555 15.89 -16.57 -25.07
N PHE A 556 15.45 -15.31 -25.18
CA PHE A 556 14.23 -14.83 -24.53
C PHE A 556 13.00 -15.58 -25.03
N ALA A 557 12.80 -15.68 -26.35
CA ALA A 557 11.65 -16.37 -26.95
C ALA A 557 11.59 -17.86 -26.60
N GLU A 558 12.74 -18.53 -26.48
CA GLU A 558 12.82 -19.97 -26.19
C GLU A 558 12.76 -20.33 -24.70
N ASN A 559 13.20 -19.45 -23.80
CA ASN A 559 13.41 -19.80 -22.38
C ASN A 559 12.68 -18.87 -21.40
N CYS A 560 12.39 -17.63 -21.77
CA CYS A 560 11.87 -16.60 -20.85
C CYS A 560 10.42 -16.20 -21.15
N ALA A 561 10.04 -16.12 -22.43
CA ALA A 561 8.78 -15.56 -22.89
C ALA A 561 7.55 -16.22 -22.24
N ARG A 562 7.58 -17.55 -22.00
CA ARG A 562 6.49 -18.28 -21.32
C ARG A 562 6.04 -17.66 -19.99
N CYS A 563 6.98 -17.07 -19.24
CA CYS A 563 6.71 -16.36 -17.97
C CYS A 563 6.68 -14.82 -18.17
N HIS A 564 7.49 -14.30 -19.09
CA HIS A 564 7.63 -12.88 -19.39
C HIS A 564 6.79 -12.41 -20.58
N SER A 565 5.51 -12.81 -20.61
CA SER A 565 4.56 -12.47 -21.67
C SER A 565 3.12 -12.48 -21.14
N SER A 566 2.34 -11.42 -21.32
CA SER A 566 0.89 -11.49 -21.03
C SER A 566 0.09 -12.24 -22.10
N ILE A 567 0.62 -12.37 -23.33
CA ILE A 567 -0.08 -12.94 -24.48
C ILE A 567 0.42 -14.38 -24.75
N PRO A 568 -0.35 -15.45 -24.49
CA PRO A 568 0.12 -16.82 -24.72
C PRO A 568 0.29 -17.13 -26.22
N GLU A 569 1.03 -18.19 -26.57
CA GLU A 569 1.22 -18.58 -27.98
C GLU A 569 -0.09 -18.97 -28.69
N ALA A 570 -1.13 -19.35 -27.94
CA ALA A 570 -2.46 -19.64 -28.45
C ALA A 570 -3.16 -18.39 -29.06
N ASP A 571 -2.89 -17.21 -28.51
CA ASP A 571 -3.51 -15.95 -28.92
C ASP A 571 -2.57 -15.10 -29.77
N GLY A 572 -1.29 -15.04 -29.40
CA GLY A 572 -0.26 -14.20 -30.04
C GLY A 572 0.63 -14.91 -31.06
N GLY A 573 0.40 -16.19 -31.33
CA GLY A 573 1.27 -17.03 -32.17
C GLY A 573 2.63 -17.35 -31.54
N PRO A 574 3.50 -18.09 -32.25
CA PRO A 574 4.73 -18.63 -31.68
C PRO A 574 5.71 -17.55 -31.21
N PHE A 575 6.23 -17.69 -29.98
CA PHE A 575 7.15 -16.74 -29.35
C PHE A 575 8.41 -16.50 -30.21
N LYS A 576 8.92 -17.53 -30.90
CA LYS A 576 10.13 -17.45 -31.74
C LYS A 576 10.02 -16.47 -32.91
N SER A 577 8.79 -16.11 -33.31
CA SER A 577 8.49 -15.23 -34.44
C SER A 577 7.82 -13.91 -34.03
N ARG A 578 7.63 -13.66 -32.73
CA ARG A 578 6.81 -12.54 -32.26
C ARG A 578 7.62 -11.28 -31.99
N ASP A 579 7.08 -10.13 -32.41
CA ASP A 579 7.56 -8.83 -31.95
C ASP A 579 6.93 -8.50 -30.59
N PHE A 580 7.71 -8.70 -29.52
CA PHE A 580 7.33 -8.33 -28.15
C PHE A 580 7.24 -6.81 -27.93
N ALA A 581 7.68 -5.98 -28.89
CA ALA A 581 7.52 -4.53 -28.86
C ALA A 581 6.29 -4.02 -29.64
N ALA A 582 5.46 -4.92 -30.20
CA ALA A 582 4.25 -4.56 -30.92
C ALA A 582 3.27 -3.76 -30.03
N THR A 583 2.69 -2.71 -30.59
CA THR A 583 1.75 -1.82 -29.91
C THR A 583 0.32 -2.37 -29.95
N ASN A 584 -0.47 -2.11 -28.91
CA ASN A 584 -1.90 -2.42 -28.91
C ASN A 584 -2.65 -1.35 -29.71
N ASP A 585 -3.03 -1.67 -30.95
CA ASP A 585 -3.77 -0.76 -31.83
C ASP A 585 -5.18 -0.39 -31.33
N ALA A 586 -5.77 -1.17 -30.40
CA ALA A 586 -7.03 -0.83 -29.75
C ALA A 586 -6.83 0.09 -28.52
N HIS A 587 -5.61 0.28 -28.03
CA HIS A 587 -5.32 1.20 -26.94
C HIS A 587 -5.17 2.64 -27.47
N PRO A 588 -5.85 3.65 -26.91
CA PRO A 588 -5.86 5.00 -27.47
C PRO A 588 -4.48 5.66 -27.54
N ARG A 589 -3.55 5.28 -26.64
CA ARG A 589 -2.16 5.76 -26.62
C ARG A 589 -1.14 4.84 -27.34
N LYS A 590 -1.60 3.70 -27.90
CA LYS A 590 -0.75 2.68 -28.58
C LYS A 590 0.46 2.19 -27.76
N VAL A 591 0.27 1.95 -26.47
CA VAL A 591 1.26 1.28 -25.60
C VAL A 591 1.56 -0.15 -26.09
N ARG A 592 2.72 -0.70 -25.76
CA ARG A 592 3.11 -2.10 -26.00
C ARG A 592 2.02 -3.07 -25.53
N ALA A 593 1.57 -3.96 -26.42
CA ALA A 593 0.50 -4.91 -26.16
C ALA A 593 0.90 -6.02 -25.17
N ASP A 594 2.18 -6.42 -25.19
CA ASP A 594 2.71 -7.38 -24.24
C ASP A 594 3.14 -6.66 -22.95
N PHE A 595 2.54 -7.02 -21.82
CA PHE A 595 2.90 -6.50 -20.50
C PHE A 595 4.31 -6.94 -20.07
N LEU A 596 4.84 -8.03 -20.67
CA LEU A 596 6.10 -8.71 -20.34
C LEU A 596 6.10 -9.45 -18.97
N GLY A 597 4.90 -9.82 -18.51
CA GLY A 597 4.65 -10.74 -17.40
C GLY A 597 3.34 -11.47 -17.61
N ASN A 598 3.31 -12.79 -17.35
CA ASN A 598 2.10 -13.61 -17.50
C ASN A 598 1.20 -13.60 -16.25
N ASP A 599 1.71 -13.11 -15.11
CA ASP A 599 1.13 -13.17 -13.76
C ASP A 599 0.54 -14.54 -13.35
N GLN A 600 1.07 -15.63 -13.93
CA GLN A 600 0.75 -17.01 -13.55
C GLN A 600 1.84 -17.54 -12.60
N ALA A 601 1.43 -17.80 -11.37
CA ALA A 601 2.32 -18.33 -10.33
C ALA A 601 2.91 -19.69 -10.75
N THR A 602 4.19 -19.71 -11.07
CA THR A 602 4.95 -20.86 -11.57
C THR A 602 5.67 -21.57 -10.41
N PRO A 603 5.71 -22.92 -10.33
CA PRO A 603 6.37 -23.64 -9.23
C PRO A 603 7.84 -23.26 -9.07
N VAL A 604 8.28 -22.93 -7.85
CA VAL A 604 9.67 -22.49 -7.60
C VAL A 604 10.71 -23.58 -7.90
N THR A 605 10.32 -24.86 -7.82
CA THR A 605 11.12 -26.02 -8.27
C THR A 605 11.32 -26.07 -9.79
N GLU A 606 10.41 -25.48 -10.58
CA GLU A 606 10.55 -25.35 -12.03
C GLU A 606 11.37 -24.10 -12.41
N VAL A 607 11.18 -22.98 -11.68
CA VAL A 607 11.94 -21.73 -11.91
C VAL A 607 13.40 -21.84 -11.41
N GLY A 608 13.68 -22.75 -10.47
CA GLY A 608 15.03 -22.99 -9.94
C GLY A 608 15.58 -21.87 -9.06
N THR A 609 14.72 -21.04 -8.46
CA THR A 609 15.11 -19.95 -7.57
C THR A 609 15.01 -20.34 -6.09
N PHE A 610 15.53 -19.49 -5.19
CA PHE A 610 15.57 -19.80 -3.75
C PHE A 610 14.16 -19.88 -3.14
N PRO A 611 13.73 -21.02 -2.55
CA PRO A 611 12.34 -21.25 -2.17
C PRO A 611 11.71 -20.18 -1.27
N CYS A 612 12.45 -19.58 -0.35
CA CYS A 612 11.92 -18.54 0.55
C CYS A 612 11.38 -17.30 -0.18
N ARG A 613 11.73 -17.08 -1.45
CA ARG A 613 11.10 -16.03 -2.28
C ARG A 613 9.61 -16.26 -2.51
N ALA A 614 9.15 -17.51 -2.46
CA ALA A 614 7.75 -17.91 -2.64
C ALA A 614 6.99 -18.11 -1.31
N LEU A 615 7.66 -18.23 -0.17
CA LEU A 615 7.04 -18.62 1.11
C LEU A 615 6.27 -17.51 1.85
N HIS A 616 5.64 -16.56 1.14
CA HIS A 616 4.87 -15.50 1.81
C HIS A 616 3.52 -16.04 2.31
N SER A 617 3.19 -15.85 3.59
CA SER A 617 2.07 -16.55 4.24
C SER A 617 0.91 -15.66 4.71
N ASN A 618 1.07 -14.32 4.73
CA ASN A 618 0.08 -13.39 5.33
C ASN A 618 -1.34 -13.43 4.71
N HIS A 619 -1.51 -14.09 3.57
CA HIS A 619 -2.78 -14.25 2.84
C HIS A 619 -3.48 -15.60 3.13
N MET A 620 -2.80 -16.51 3.84
CA MET A 620 -3.33 -17.83 4.20
C MET A 620 -4.48 -17.71 5.21
N ALA A 621 -5.21 -18.82 5.42
CA ALA A 621 -6.24 -18.87 6.44
C ALA A 621 -5.61 -18.68 7.83
N GLY A 622 -6.27 -17.90 8.70
CA GLY A 622 -5.75 -17.51 10.01
C GLY A 622 -4.81 -16.29 9.99
N HIS A 623 -4.31 -15.85 8.84
CA HIS A 623 -3.35 -14.74 8.76
C HIS A 623 -3.97 -13.40 8.36
N LEU A 624 -3.22 -12.31 8.59
CA LEU A 624 -3.70 -10.94 8.61
C LEU A 624 -4.56 -10.54 7.40
N TYR A 625 -4.13 -10.90 6.19
CA TYR A 625 -4.77 -10.52 4.93
C TYR A 625 -5.65 -11.64 4.35
N GLN A 626 -6.22 -12.53 5.17
CA GLN A 626 -7.10 -13.63 4.71
C GLN A 626 -8.25 -13.16 3.80
N GLU A 627 -8.89 -12.02 4.11
CA GLU A 627 -9.98 -11.44 3.30
C GLU A 627 -9.51 -10.76 1.99
N TYR A 628 -8.21 -10.76 1.70
CA TYR A 628 -7.63 -10.22 0.47
C TYR A 628 -7.10 -11.29 -0.51
N ALA A 629 -7.23 -12.59 -0.20
CA ALA A 629 -6.64 -13.65 -1.00
C ALA A 629 -7.57 -14.26 -2.07
N SER A 630 -7.01 -14.70 -3.20
CA SER A 630 -7.73 -15.51 -4.19
C SER A 630 -7.95 -16.94 -3.67
N GLU A 631 -9.19 -17.41 -3.68
CA GLU A 631 -9.53 -18.79 -3.30
C GLU A 631 -9.04 -19.80 -4.35
N THR A 632 -9.00 -19.42 -5.63
CA THR A 632 -8.34 -20.22 -6.67
C THR A 632 -6.88 -20.44 -6.33
N LEU A 633 -6.15 -19.37 -5.97
CA LEU A 633 -4.71 -19.46 -5.71
C LEU A 633 -4.40 -20.10 -4.35
N ARG A 634 -5.27 -19.93 -3.35
CA ARG A 634 -5.22 -20.64 -2.05
C ARG A 634 -5.53 -22.13 -2.20
N GLY A 635 -6.43 -22.49 -3.11
CA GLY A 635 -6.87 -23.87 -3.37
C GLY A 635 -5.93 -24.71 -4.26
N ARG A 636 -4.76 -24.19 -4.66
CA ARG A 636 -3.76 -24.95 -5.41
C ARG A 636 -3.10 -26.02 -4.54
N PRO A 637 -2.68 -27.17 -5.11
CA PRO A 637 -1.86 -28.14 -4.39
C PRO A 637 -0.48 -27.56 -4.07
N SER A 638 0.07 -27.94 -2.92
CA SER A 638 1.46 -27.63 -2.54
C SER A 638 2.45 -28.13 -3.60
N VAL A 639 3.52 -27.37 -3.84
CA VAL A 639 4.59 -27.75 -4.78
C VAL A 639 5.31 -29.01 -4.26
N ALA A 640 5.39 -30.03 -5.10
CA ALA A 640 6.07 -31.28 -4.79
C ALA A 640 7.59 -31.10 -4.55
N ASP A 641 8.19 -32.05 -3.84
CA ASP A 641 9.62 -32.13 -3.52
C ASP A 641 10.21 -30.96 -2.70
N LEU A 642 9.36 -30.03 -2.22
CA LEU A 642 9.69 -29.11 -1.15
C LEU A 642 9.20 -29.68 0.20
N PRO A 643 10.04 -29.71 1.25
CA PRO A 643 9.59 -30.10 2.58
C PRO A 643 8.62 -29.05 3.12
N GLN A 644 7.37 -29.46 3.31
CA GLN A 644 6.39 -28.63 4.01
C GLN A 644 6.77 -28.54 5.50
N ARG A 645 6.55 -27.37 6.08
CA ARG A 645 6.28 -27.27 7.52
C ARG A 645 4.81 -27.57 7.73
N GLU A 646 4.50 -28.44 8.68
CA GLU A 646 3.11 -28.73 9.08
C GLU A 646 2.59 -27.68 10.09
N ASP A 647 3.43 -26.68 10.42
CA ASP A 647 3.28 -25.66 11.46
C ASP A 647 3.22 -24.19 10.93
N LEU A 648 2.90 -23.95 9.65
CA LEU A 648 2.82 -22.62 9.01
C LEU A 648 1.53 -22.36 8.20
#